data_AF-A0A5C6ZD09-F1
#
_entry.id   AF-A0A5C6ZD09-F1
#
_cell.length_a   1.000
_cell.length_b   1.000
_cell.length_c   1.000
_cell.angle_alpha   90.00
_cell.angle_beta   90.00
_cell.angle_gamma   90.00
#
_symmetry.space_group_name_H-M   'P 1'
#
loop_
_entity.id
_entity.type
_entity.pdbx_description
1 polymer ?
#
loop_
_entity_poly.entity_id
_entity_poly.type
_entity_poly.pdbx_seq_one_letter_code
_entity_poly.pdbx_strand_id
1 'polypeptide(L)'
;MKQLLLIVSALIFMPYSFAQVVINELDCDTPSTDDREFVELLTATPEAALDGYVLVFFNGSNSGGNSSYFALDLDGYVSDVNGLLLIGSNDVSPVPQVLISANTIQNGPDAVAIYQADDLDFPEFTVATIDNLIDVLLYDTSDPDDQDMIAIFSADPRFTSIEQINEGPGNNTNSIQRFEDASGNVTYTSTVPTPRQLNDGSGIVLNGIRIDLEQRQYDEDASFNITFTSETPVVETLDFNILFDNDTFDTNDFTGNTSLSIPMGTTSTMTSINLIDDALDEGDEVTRLRFESLPSGYLALNNNIAIRIVDNDYTASGFGTPVNPTFGNVSSTQPSGYYNSLDALGDTNLRQALQDIIADPSIVREQSYADVIDILKEADQNPEHSNQVWLVYTEQGRPKLDFQVNNQITGKWNREHTFPRSRGGFFSIEEDEIADGKDLFWTTSADSLRHGNSDAHALRAADGIENSTRNNQFYGQYTGPAGTQGSFYGDVARSVFYMAIRYNGLEVVNGYPEGNLGQMGDLATLLDWHRNDPPDDFEMNRNNLIQTWQFNRNPFIDQPDLVEYIWGNNTGDLWSQALGVTDFNANNIFIYPNPAGNSIYVKGLVAETTIAVFSMEGRKIKTFRRDANCKLDLDLPPGIYLLHFYSENKQRVKKLVIK
;
A
#
# COMPACT_ATOMS: atom_id res chain seq x y z
N MET A 1 -33.47 12.86 86.04
CA MET A 1 -32.76 12.02 85.06
C MET A 1 -33.30 12.34 83.68
N LYS A 2 -32.41 12.72 82.74
CA LYS A 2 -32.56 12.78 81.26
C LYS A 2 -33.59 13.80 80.75
N GLN A 3 -33.24 15.03 80.34
CA GLN A 3 -32.50 15.44 79.14
C GLN A 3 -32.81 14.61 77.89
N LEU A 4 -33.54 15.21 76.94
CA LEU A 4 -33.30 15.04 75.50
C LEU A 4 -33.77 16.33 74.79
N LEU A 5 -32.79 17.13 74.38
CA LEU A 5 -32.98 18.24 73.43
C LEU A 5 -32.95 17.61 72.03
N LEU A 6 -34.00 17.83 71.24
CA LEU A 6 -34.02 17.44 69.83
C LEU A 6 -33.41 18.61 69.03
N ILE A 7 -32.18 18.43 68.54
CA ILE A 7 -31.56 19.35 67.57
C ILE A 7 -31.92 18.83 66.18
N VAL A 8 -32.68 19.62 65.43
CA VAL A 8 -32.92 19.42 64.00
C VAL A 8 -31.78 20.14 63.27
N SER A 9 -30.82 19.37 62.75
CA SER A 9 -29.84 19.86 61.78
C SER A 9 -30.44 19.69 60.39
N ALA A 10 -30.89 20.78 59.78
CA ALA A 10 -31.19 20.83 58.36
C ALA A 10 -29.87 20.95 57.60
N LEU A 11 -29.41 19.85 56.99
CA LEU A 11 -28.40 19.88 55.95
C LEU A 11 -29.08 20.35 54.67
N ILE A 12 -28.81 21.60 54.29
CA ILE A 12 -29.10 22.12 52.96
C ILE A 12 -28.08 21.47 52.02
N PHE A 13 -28.47 20.42 51.32
CA PHE A 13 -27.77 19.99 50.12
C PHE A 13 -28.09 21.00 49.01
N MET A 14 -27.14 21.88 48.70
CA MET A 14 -27.09 22.53 47.39
C MET A 14 -26.34 21.60 46.45
N PRO A 15 -26.95 21.08 45.37
CA PRO A 15 -26.19 20.51 44.28
C PRO A 15 -25.81 21.66 43.35
N TYR A 16 -24.69 22.32 43.61
CA TYR A 16 -23.97 23.00 42.53
C TYR A 16 -22.86 22.05 42.10
N SER A 17 -23.23 21.09 41.25
CA SER A 17 -22.27 20.38 40.41
C SER A 17 -22.00 21.29 39.22
N PHE A 18 -21.03 22.19 39.34
CA PHE A 18 -20.43 22.78 38.14
C PHE A 18 -19.79 21.63 37.34
N ALA A 19 -19.96 21.63 36.01
CA ALA A 19 -19.24 20.70 35.15
C ALA A 19 -17.73 20.84 35.44
N GLN A 20 -17.04 19.73 35.69
CA GLN A 20 -15.60 19.76 36.00
C GLN A 20 -14.76 20.06 34.74
N VAL A 21 -15.33 19.77 33.57
CA VAL A 21 -14.77 20.00 32.24
C VAL A 21 -15.93 20.34 31.29
N VAL A 22 -15.70 21.25 30.33
CA VAL A 22 -16.68 21.65 29.31
C VAL A 22 -16.03 21.66 27.93
N ILE A 23 -16.84 21.58 26.88
CA ILE A 23 -16.42 21.76 25.48
C ILE A 23 -16.30 23.27 25.24
N ASN A 24 -15.06 23.73 25.04
CA ASN A 24 -14.71 25.14 24.93
C ASN A 24 -14.78 25.65 23.50
N GLU A 25 -14.25 24.88 22.57
CA GLU A 25 -14.14 25.26 21.17
C GLU A 25 -14.18 24.01 20.28
N LEU A 26 -14.83 24.10 19.12
CA LEU A 26 -14.88 23.05 18.11
C LEU A 26 -14.70 23.66 16.73
N ASP A 27 -13.74 23.16 15.98
CA ASP A 27 -13.58 23.38 14.53
C ASP A 27 -13.86 22.03 13.85
N CYS A 28 -15.01 21.90 13.19
CA CYS A 28 -15.47 20.65 12.57
C CYS A 28 -15.45 20.67 11.04
N ASP A 29 -14.95 21.75 10.42
CA ASP A 29 -14.86 21.87 8.98
C ASP A 29 -13.78 22.88 8.59
N THR A 30 -12.82 22.41 7.78
CA THR A 30 -11.69 23.22 7.34
C THR A 30 -11.57 23.22 5.81
N PRO A 31 -10.93 24.23 5.19
CA PRO A 31 -10.95 24.32 3.74
C PRO A 31 -10.24 23.14 3.07
N SER A 32 -10.89 22.57 2.05
CA SER A 32 -10.40 21.51 1.17
C SER A 32 -10.34 20.12 1.76
N THR A 33 -9.33 19.84 2.59
CA THR A 33 -9.16 18.55 3.26
C THR A 33 -9.37 18.85 4.72
N ASP A 34 -10.20 18.07 5.40
CA ASP A 34 -10.50 18.26 6.82
C ASP A 34 -9.31 17.78 7.67
N ASP A 35 -8.21 18.53 7.55
CA ASP A 35 -6.91 18.24 8.14
C ASP A 35 -6.57 19.17 9.29
N ARG A 36 -7.47 20.08 9.69
CA ARG A 36 -7.27 21.00 10.82
C ARG A 36 -8.43 21.10 11.79
N GLU A 37 -9.31 20.11 11.77
CA GLU A 37 -10.39 20.00 12.73
C GLU A 37 -9.82 19.74 14.14
N PHE A 38 -10.50 20.30 15.14
CA PHE A 38 -10.14 20.09 16.52
C PHE A 38 -11.33 20.30 17.45
N VAL A 39 -11.23 19.73 18.65
CA VAL A 39 -12.05 20.08 19.79
C VAL A 39 -11.14 20.45 20.95
N GLU A 40 -11.52 21.50 21.67
CA GLU A 40 -10.80 21.98 22.83
C GLU A 40 -11.69 21.91 24.06
N LEU A 41 -11.17 21.31 25.12
CA LEU A 41 -11.85 21.20 26.40
C LEU A 41 -11.33 22.25 27.37
N LEU A 42 -12.20 22.76 28.24
CA LEU A 42 -11.83 23.66 29.33
C LEU A 42 -12.18 23.04 30.68
N THR A 43 -11.18 22.90 31.54
CA THR A 43 -11.33 22.41 32.91
C THR A 43 -11.59 23.56 33.89
N ALA A 44 -12.30 23.27 34.98
CA ALA A 44 -12.61 24.28 35.99
C ALA A 44 -11.36 24.83 36.72
N THR A 45 -10.27 24.07 36.74
CA THR A 45 -8.98 24.48 37.31
C THR A 45 -7.86 24.11 36.34
N PRO A 46 -6.92 25.02 36.06
CA PRO A 46 -5.72 24.71 35.27
C PRO A 46 -4.97 23.48 35.78
N GLU A 47 -4.29 22.78 34.87
CA GLU A 47 -3.48 21.59 35.20
C GLU A 47 -4.29 20.47 35.87
N ALA A 48 -5.61 20.41 35.62
CA ALA A 48 -6.46 19.32 36.08
C ALA A 48 -6.31 18.06 35.22
N ALA A 49 -6.21 16.91 35.88
CA ALA A 49 -6.29 15.60 35.24
C ALA A 49 -7.72 15.33 34.75
N LEU A 50 -7.84 14.69 33.59
CA LEU A 50 -9.12 14.30 32.99
C LEU A 50 -9.44 12.82 33.18
N ASP A 51 -8.78 12.15 34.13
CA ASP A 51 -9.03 10.74 34.45
C ASP A 51 -10.51 10.49 34.81
N GLY A 52 -11.10 9.45 34.22
CA GLY A 52 -12.48 9.02 34.36
C GLY A 52 -13.47 9.74 33.44
N TYR A 53 -12.98 10.44 32.42
CA TYR A 53 -13.79 11.07 31.38
C TYR A 53 -13.51 10.47 30.00
N VAL A 54 -14.55 10.40 29.17
CA VAL A 54 -14.45 10.03 27.76
C VAL A 54 -15.11 11.11 26.91
N LEU A 55 -14.48 11.44 25.78
CA LEU A 55 -15.00 12.31 24.75
C LEU A 55 -15.60 11.46 23.62
N VAL A 56 -16.86 11.67 23.29
CA VAL A 56 -17.60 10.84 22.32
C VAL A 56 -18.25 11.71 21.24
N PHE A 57 -18.07 11.32 19.99
CA PHE A 57 -18.66 11.97 18.82
C PHE A 57 -19.78 11.12 18.24
N PHE A 58 -20.90 11.75 17.90
CA PHE A 58 -22.14 11.13 17.41
C PHE A 58 -22.52 11.69 16.04
N ASN A 59 -22.93 10.80 15.14
CA ASN A 59 -23.42 11.18 13.82
C ASN A 59 -24.95 11.35 13.83
N GLY A 60 -25.42 12.58 13.66
CA GLY A 60 -26.85 12.93 13.64
C GLY A 60 -27.50 12.90 12.25
N SER A 61 -26.76 12.49 11.22
CA SER A 61 -27.36 12.23 9.91
C SER A 61 -28.36 11.06 9.97
N ASN A 62 -29.29 11.03 9.01
CA ASN A 62 -30.24 9.91 8.88
C ASN A 62 -29.56 8.53 8.77
N SER A 63 -28.35 8.48 8.20
CA SER A 63 -27.55 7.25 8.11
C SER A 63 -26.81 6.92 9.40
N GLY A 64 -26.42 7.93 10.18
CA GLY A 64 -25.73 7.76 11.46
C GLY A 64 -26.65 7.37 12.60
N GLY A 65 -27.92 7.81 12.56
CA GLY A 65 -28.93 7.39 13.52
C GLY A 65 -28.57 7.75 14.96
N ASN A 66 -27.94 8.92 15.14
CA ASN A 66 -27.57 9.53 16.42
C ASN A 66 -26.65 8.62 17.25
N SER A 67 -25.75 7.92 16.55
CA SER A 67 -24.89 6.88 17.11
C SER A 67 -23.42 7.29 17.07
N SER A 68 -22.64 6.78 18.02
CA SER A 68 -21.22 7.10 18.15
C SER A 68 -20.43 6.58 16.96
N TYR A 69 -19.47 7.39 16.49
CA TYR A 69 -18.50 6.99 15.46
C TYR A 69 -17.06 7.09 15.95
N PHE A 70 -16.82 7.81 17.05
CA PHE A 70 -15.50 7.92 17.66
C PHE A 70 -15.64 8.18 19.16
N ALA A 71 -14.83 7.50 19.96
CA ALA A 71 -14.72 7.69 21.40
C ALA A 71 -13.23 7.76 21.78
N LEU A 72 -12.88 8.72 22.63
CA LEU A 72 -11.51 8.96 23.09
C LEU A 72 -11.51 9.00 24.62
N ASP A 73 -10.85 8.01 25.21
CA ASP A 73 -10.55 8.01 26.65
C ASP A 73 -9.60 9.17 26.99
N LEU A 74 -9.92 9.91 28.06
CA LEU A 74 -9.15 11.07 28.51
C LEU A 74 -8.21 10.74 29.69
N ASP A 75 -8.16 9.49 30.14
CA ASP A 75 -7.23 9.02 31.16
C ASP A 75 -5.77 9.34 30.80
N GLY A 76 -5.03 9.85 31.79
CA GLY A 76 -3.63 10.25 31.65
C GLY A 76 -3.41 11.63 31.03
N TYR A 77 -4.44 12.29 30.49
CA TYR A 77 -4.33 13.65 29.96
C TYR A 77 -4.60 14.72 31.02
N VAL A 78 -3.94 15.87 30.85
CA VAL A 78 -4.01 17.00 31.77
C VAL A 78 -4.19 18.28 30.97
N SER A 79 -5.14 19.12 31.39
CA SER A 79 -5.32 20.45 30.80
C SER A 79 -4.10 21.35 31.05
N ASP A 80 -3.88 22.38 30.26
CA ASP A 80 -2.72 23.25 30.45
C ASP A 80 -2.89 24.33 31.53
N VAL A 81 -1.99 25.32 31.54
CA VAL A 81 -1.98 26.46 32.45
C VAL A 81 -3.20 27.39 32.31
N ASN A 82 -3.91 27.34 31.17
CA ASN A 82 -5.18 28.03 30.95
C ASN A 82 -6.39 27.12 31.25
N GLY A 83 -6.17 25.86 31.60
CA GLY A 83 -7.23 24.86 31.77
C GLY A 83 -7.66 24.23 30.44
N LEU A 84 -6.89 24.39 29.37
CA LEU A 84 -7.25 23.93 28.03
C LEU A 84 -6.59 22.60 27.66
N LEU A 85 -7.36 21.67 27.09
CA LEU A 85 -6.86 20.47 26.42
C LEU A 85 -7.30 20.49 24.95
N LEU A 86 -6.34 20.68 24.04
CA LEU A 86 -6.59 20.69 22.61
C LEU A 86 -6.41 19.29 22.04
N ILE A 87 -7.42 18.82 21.30
CA ILE A 87 -7.51 17.50 20.67
C ILE A 87 -7.77 17.72 19.18
N GLY A 88 -6.93 17.22 18.29
CA GLY A 88 -7.08 17.47 16.86
C GLY A 88 -6.00 16.78 16.03
N SER A 89 -5.94 17.07 14.74
CA SER A 89 -4.90 16.53 13.86
C SER A 89 -3.52 17.17 14.14
N ASN A 90 -2.47 16.60 13.55
CA ASN A 90 -1.12 17.16 13.63
C ASN A 90 -0.92 18.50 12.88
N ASP A 91 -1.82 18.84 11.95
CA ASP A 91 -1.70 20.06 11.13
C ASP A 91 -2.41 21.28 11.74
N VAL A 92 -3.11 21.09 12.88
CA VAL A 92 -3.62 22.17 13.72
C VAL A 92 -2.44 22.95 14.33
N SER A 93 -2.58 24.27 14.43
CA SER A 93 -1.55 25.16 14.97
C SER A 93 -2.16 26.11 16.01
N PRO A 94 -1.69 26.12 17.27
CA PRO A 94 -0.70 25.22 17.87
C PRO A 94 -1.00 23.72 17.74
N VAL A 95 0.05 22.89 17.78
CA VAL A 95 -0.12 21.44 17.72
C VAL A 95 -0.92 20.95 18.94
N PRO A 96 -1.97 20.13 18.74
CA PRO A 96 -2.77 19.57 19.81
C PRO A 96 -1.94 18.74 20.80
N GLN A 97 -2.40 18.70 22.05
CA GLN A 97 -1.81 17.84 23.08
C GLN A 97 -2.20 16.38 22.86
N VAL A 98 -3.37 16.16 22.26
CA VAL A 98 -3.86 14.83 21.89
C VAL A 98 -4.06 14.80 20.39
N LEU A 99 -3.34 13.91 19.71
CA LEU A 99 -3.42 13.76 18.27
C LEU A 99 -4.49 12.72 17.91
N ILE A 100 -5.44 13.12 17.08
CA ILE A 100 -6.37 12.23 16.37
C ILE A 100 -6.07 12.24 14.87
N SER A 101 -6.60 11.28 14.12
CA SER A 101 -6.40 11.24 12.66
C SER A 101 -7.12 12.41 11.98
N ALA A 102 -6.61 12.92 10.86
CA ALA A 102 -7.34 13.90 10.05
C ALA A 102 -8.66 13.32 9.53
N ASN A 103 -9.69 14.15 9.35
CA ASN A 103 -11.07 13.78 8.99
C ASN A 103 -11.73 12.82 10.00
N THR A 104 -11.30 12.84 11.27
CA THR A 104 -11.95 12.07 12.33
C THR A 104 -13.24 12.74 12.75
N ILE A 105 -13.22 14.06 12.93
CA ILE A 105 -14.40 14.84 13.23
C ILE A 105 -15.22 14.88 11.93
N GLN A 106 -16.54 14.72 12.04
CA GLN A 106 -17.42 14.73 10.88
C GLN A 106 -18.12 16.08 10.77
N ASN A 107 -18.27 16.55 9.55
CA ASN A 107 -19.11 17.68 9.18
C ASN A 107 -20.56 17.16 9.06
N GLY A 108 -21.50 17.83 9.72
CA GLY A 108 -22.91 17.47 9.63
C GLY A 108 -23.69 17.99 10.83
N PRO A 109 -25.02 17.76 10.89
CA PRO A 109 -25.72 17.89 12.15
C PRO A 109 -25.27 16.74 13.05
N ASP A 110 -24.34 17.03 13.96
CA ASP A 110 -23.64 16.05 14.78
C ASP A 110 -23.54 16.54 16.23
N ALA A 111 -23.00 15.70 17.12
CA ALA A 111 -22.76 16.08 18.50
C ALA A 111 -21.42 15.56 19.01
N VAL A 112 -20.78 16.36 19.85
CA VAL A 112 -19.63 15.94 20.67
C VAL A 112 -20.02 16.09 22.14
N ALA A 113 -19.75 15.06 22.94
CA ALA A 113 -20.16 15.02 24.34
C ALA A 113 -19.06 14.43 25.24
N ILE A 114 -19.03 14.89 26.48
CA ILE A 114 -18.15 14.39 27.53
C ILE A 114 -18.99 13.58 28.50
N TYR A 115 -18.55 12.36 28.84
CA TYR A 115 -19.19 11.51 29.83
C TYR A 115 -18.21 11.17 30.95
N GLN A 116 -18.72 10.96 32.16
CA GLN A 116 -17.98 10.27 33.22
C GLN A 116 -18.12 8.75 33.03
N ALA A 117 -17.26 8.20 32.19
CA ALA A 117 -17.30 6.81 31.72
C ALA A 117 -15.92 6.42 31.12
N ASP A 118 -15.85 5.24 30.54
CA ASP A 118 -14.69 4.67 29.85
C ASP A 118 -14.99 4.53 28.34
N ASP A 119 -14.00 4.51 27.45
CA ASP A 119 -14.23 4.36 26.01
C ASP A 119 -14.88 3.02 25.65
N LEU A 120 -14.62 1.97 26.44
CA LEU A 120 -15.25 0.66 26.28
C LEU A 120 -16.77 0.67 26.52
N ASP A 121 -17.31 1.72 27.17
CA ASP A 121 -18.75 1.91 27.32
C ASP A 121 -19.41 2.45 26.03
N PHE A 122 -18.62 2.93 25.06
CA PHE A 122 -19.06 3.49 23.78
C PHE A 122 -18.44 2.78 22.57
N PRO A 123 -18.68 1.47 22.37
CA PRO A 123 -18.33 0.82 21.10
C PRO A 123 -19.02 1.55 19.94
N GLU A 124 -18.47 1.45 18.73
CA GLU A 124 -19.06 2.07 17.54
C GLU A 124 -20.55 1.75 17.41
N PHE A 125 -21.31 2.73 16.93
CA PHE A 125 -22.76 2.71 16.80
C PHE A 125 -23.55 2.69 18.12
N THR A 126 -22.94 3.14 19.22
CA THR A 126 -23.68 3.35 20.48
C THR A 126 -24.56 4.59 20.37
N VAL A 127 -25.87 4.43 20.58
CA VAL A 127 -26.83 5.55 20.50
C VAL A 127 -26.55 6.58 21.60
N ALA A 128 -26.65 7.87 21.26
CA ALA A 128 -26.51 8.99 22.20
C ALA A 128 -27.39 8.83 23.45
N THR A 129 -26.85 9.21 24.61
CA THR A 129 -27.50 9.05 25.92
C THR A 129 -27.21 10.25 26.83
N ILE A 130 -28.01 10.41 27.89
CA ILE A 130 -27.77 11.40 28.95
C ILE A 130 -27.18 10.75 30.22
N ASP A 131 -27.04 9.43 30.23
CA ASP A 131 -26.50 8.69 31.37
C ASP A 131 -25.03 9.08 31.59
N ASN A 132 -24.70 9.57 32.79
CA ASN A 132 -23.37 10.07 33.16
C ASN A 132 -22.83 11.22 32.27
N LEU A 133 -23.71 11.91 31.54
CA LEU A 133 -23.33 13.05 30.70
C LEU A 133 -22.75 14.18 31.56
N ILE A 134 -21.68 14.82 31.07
CA ILE A 134 -21.01 15.96 31.74
C ILE A 134 -21.27 17.24 30.98
N ASP A 135 -20.96 17.25 29.69
CA ASP A 135 -21.17 18.37 28.78
C ASP A 135 -21.44 17.88 27.35
N VAL A 136 -22.09 18.69 26.53
CA VAL A 136 -22.41 18.36 25.15
C VAL A 136 -22.54 19.61 24.28
N LEU A 137 -22.03 19.53 23.06
CA LEU A 137 -22.21 20.50 22.00
C LEU A 137 -22.81 19.81 20.77
N LEU A 138 -23.96 20.30 20.30
CA LEU A 138 -24.56 19.92 19.03
C LEU A 138 -24.11 20.95 18.00
N TYR A 139 -23.66 20.50 16.84
CA TYR A 139 -23.08 21.37 15.82
C TYR A 139 -23.55 21.01 14.41
N ASP A 140 -23.43 21.95 13.48
CA ASP A 140 -23.62 21.72 12.04
C ASP A 140 -22.83 22.63 11.12
N THR A 141 -22.86 22.28 9.82
CA THR A 141 -22.26 23.05 8.72
C THR A 141 -23.31 23.63 7.77
N SER A 142 -24.35 24.26 8.35
CA SER A 142 -25.54 24.79 7.66
C SER A 142 -26.55 23.72 7.22
N ASP A 143 -26.49 22.56 7.85
CA ASP A 143 -27.48 21.52 7.75
C ASP A 143 -28.75 21.88 8.54
N PRO A 144 -29.90 21.24 8.26
CA PRO A 144 -31.05 21.36 9.15
C PRO A 144 -30.77 20.73 10.53
N ASP A 145 -31.19 21.40 11.60
CA ASP A 145 -31.12 20.90 12.97
C ASP A 145 -31.67 19.48 13.13
N ASP A 146 -30.89 18.59 13.76
CA ASP A 146 -31.35 17.27 14.14
C ASP A 146 -32.24 17.34 15.39
N GLN A 147 -33.55 17.34 15.14
CA GLN A 147 -34.56 17.41 16.19
C GLN A 147 -34.56 16.19 17.12
N ASP A 148 -34.13 15.03 16.64
CA ASP A 148 -34.08 13.81 17.44
C ASP A 148 -32.86 13.85 18.39
N MET A 149 -31.70 14.31 17.93
CA MET A 149 -30.52 14.52 18.78
C MET A 149 -30.77 15.59 19.85
N ILE A 150 -31.41 16.71 19.47
CA ILE A 150 -31.84 17.75 20.41
C ILE A 150 -32.79 17.15 21.46
N ALA A 151 -33.74 16.30 21.05
CA ALA A 151 -34.68 15.66 21.98
C ALA A 151 -34.00 14.70 22.96
N ILE A 152 -32.94 13.99 22.54
CA ILE A 152 -32.14 13.12 23.42
C ILE A 152 -31.45 13.95 24.50
N PHE A 153 -30.64 14.94 24.12
CA PHE A 153 -29.83 15.67 25.09
C PHE A 153 -30.62 16.67 25.94
N SER A 154 -31.69 17.28 25.40
CA SER A 154 -32.57 18.17 26.17
C SER A 154 -33.42 17.46 27.24
N ALA A 155 -33.43 16.12 27.25
CA ALA A 155 -34.00 15.34 28.33
C ALA A 155 -33.20 15.46 29.64
N ASP A 156 -31.92 15.86 29.57
CA ASP A 156 -31.13 16.21 30.74
C ASP A 156 -31.57 17.59 31.28
N PRO A 157 -31.90 17.71 32.59
CA PRO A 157 -32.32 18.97 33.19
C PRO A 157 -31.32 20.13 33.06
N ARG A 158 -30.04 19.86 32.80
CA ARG A 158 -29.00 20.87 32.56
C ARG A 158 -29.02 21.45 31.15
N PHE A 159 -29.52 20.69 30.18
CA PHE A 159 -29.45 21.01 28.74
C PHE A 159 -30.84 21.24 28.11
N THR A 160 -31.85 21.60 28.91
CA THR A 160 -33.24 21.79 28.42
C THR A 160 -33.42 22.85 27.32
N SER A 161 -32.45 23.75 27.15
CA SER A 161 -32.41 24.79 26.12
C SER A 161 -31.24 24.60 25.15
N ILE A 162 -30.74 23.38 24.99
CA ILE A 162 -29.67 23.10 24.03
C ILE A 162 -30.16 23.38 22.61
N GLU A 163 -29.29 24.01 21.84
CA GLU A 163 -29.49 24.33 20.43
C GLU A 163 -28.35 23.68 19.65
N GLN A 164 -28.62 23.33 18.39
CA GLN A 164 -27.57 22.93 17.47
C GLN A 164 -26.92 24.18 16.88
N ILE A 165 -25.59 24.26 16.93
CA ILE A 165 -24.85 25.47 16.59
C ILE A 165 -24.20 25.32 15.21
N ASN A 166 -24.58 26.20 14.29
CA ASN A 166 -23.98 26.24 12.96
C ASN A 166 -22.61 26.93 12.99
N GLU A 167 -21.56 26.20 12.59
CA GLU A 167 -20.21 26.72 12.41
C GLU A 167 -20.08 27.58 11.14
N GLY A 168 -20.81 27.25 10.10
CA GLY A 168 -20.76 27.98 8.84
C GLY A 168 -21.17 27.12 7.65
N PRO A 169 -21.14 27.68 6.43
CA PRO A 169 -21.23 26.86 5.22
C PRO A 169 -19.96 26.01 5.08
N GLY A 170 -20.06 24.77 4.61
CA GLY A 170 -18.87 23.89 4.44
C GLY A 170 -17.67 24.53 3.72
N ASN A 171 -16.46 24.07 4.04
CA ASN A 171 -15.16 24.70 3.77
C ASN A 171 -14.99 26.09 4.41
N ASN A 172 -15.40 26.25 5.66
CA ASN A 172 -15.23 27.48 6.40
C ASN A 172 -13.85 27.56 7.11
N THR A 173 -13.62 28.63 7.86
CA THR A 173 -12.36 28.87 8.60
C THR A 173 -12.66 29.38 10.01
N ASN A 174 -13.82 29.03 10.54
CA ASN A 174 -14.30 29.41 11.85
C ASN A 174 -14.33 28.18 12.74
N SER A 175 -14.45 28.42 14.04
CA SER A 175 -14.78 27.43 15.05
C SER A 175 -15.95 27.93 15.87
N ILE A 176 -16.71 27.01 16.45
CA ILE A 176 -17.75 27.28 17.44
C ILE A 176 -17.08 27.52 18.79
N GLN A 177 -17.12 28.75 19.29
CA GLN A 177 -16.53 29.14 20.58
C GLN A 177 -17.59 29.33 21.66
N ARG A 178 -17.36 28.72 22.83
CA ARG A 178 -18.16 28.90 24.06
C ARG A 178 -17.77 30.19 24.79
N PHE A 179 -18.75 30.97 25.21
CA PHE A 179 -18.60 32.14 26.09
C PHE A 179 -19.54 32.03 27.27
N GLU A 180 -19.06 32.38 28.47
CA GLU A 180 -19.86 32.41 29.69
C GLU A 180 -19.83 33.79 30.33
N ASP A 181 -21.01 34.37 30.56
CA ASP A 181 -21.10 35.68 31.21
C ASP A 181 -20.96 35.58 32.74
N ALA A 182 -20.85 36.73 33.42
CA ALA A 182 -20.71 36.79 34.88
C ALA A 182 -21.92 36.23 35.65
N SER A 183 -23.04 35.95 34.99
CA SER A 183 -24.23 35.32 35.57
C SER A 183 -24.30 33.81 35.29
N GLY A 184 -23.31 33.26 34.57
CA GLY A 184 -23.25 31.85 34.17
C GLY A 184 -24.08 31.51 32.93
N ASN A 185 -24.51 32.51 32.14
CA ASN A 185 -25.20 32.23 30.88
C ASN A 185 -24.17 31.88 29.81
N VAL A 186 -24.41 30.77 29.13
CA VAL A 186 -23.55 30.27 28.06
C VAL A 186 -24.11 30.70 26.70
N THR A 187 -23.23 31.16 25.83
CA THR A 187 -23.52 31.46 24.43
C THR A 187 -22.43 30.90 23.55
N TYR A 188 -22.79 30.49 22.33
CA TYR A 188 -21.84 30.03 21.33
C TYR A 188 -21.73 31.04 20.19
N THR A 189 -20.54 31.23 19.64
CA THR A 189 -20.30 32.09 18.47
C THR A 189 -19.35 31.39 17.51
N SER A 190 -19.74 31.27 16.25
CA SER A 190 -18.83 30.87 15.19
C SER A 190 -17.93 32.04 14.78
N THR A 191 -16.61 31.90 14.95
CA THR A 191 -15.62 32.96 14.67
C THR A 191 -14.22 32.37 14.45
N VAL A 192 -13.21 33.23 14.21
CA VAL A 192 -11.82 32.82 13.99
C VAL A 192 -11.30 31.96 15.15
N PRO A 193 -10.73 30.77 14.87
CA PRO A 193 -10.27 29.84 15.88
C PRO A 193 -9.23 30.40 16.86
N THR A 194 -9.29 29.95 18.12
CA THR A 194 -8.40 30.34 19.22
C THR A 194 -7.72 29.16 19.94
N PRO A 195 -7.21 28.13 19.23
CA PRO A 195 -6.65 26.95 19.87
C PRO A 195 -5.55 27.31 20.89
N ARG A 196 -5.62 26.72 22.09
CA ARG A 196 -4.71 26.96 23.23
C ARG A 196 -4.79 28.36 23.85
N GLN A 197 -5.79 29.16 23.49
CA GLN A 197 -6.06 30.48 24.05
C GLN A 197 -7.52 30.54 24.51
N LEU A 198 -7.80 31.17 25.65
CA LEU A 198 -9.20 31.33 26.07
C LEU A 198 -9.96 32.21 25.07
N ASN A 199 -11.18 31.80 24.72
CA ASN A 199 -12.02 32.44 23.68
C ASN A 199 -12.27 33.94 23.95
N ASP A 200 -12.27 34.36 25.22
CA ASP A 200 -12.43 35.77 25.62
C ASP A 200 -11.12 36.59 25.53
N GLY A 201 -10.03 35.97 25.10
CA GLY A 201 -8.68 36.55 25.00
C GLY A 201 -7.97 36.71 26.35
N SER A 202 -8.55 36.21 27.45
CA SER A 202 -7.91 36.19 28.76
C SER A 202 -6.92 35.02 28.90
N GLY A 203 -6.41 34.80 30.12
CA GLY A 203 -5.43 33.75 30.39
C GLY A 203 -3.99 34.17 30.09
N ILE A 204 -3.11 33.17 30.07
CA ILE A 204 -1.69 33.30 29.79
C ILE A 204 -1.46 33.07 28.30
N VAL A 205 -0.86 34.04 27.63
CA VAL A 205 -0.40 33.88 26.25
C VAL A 205 0.89 33.06 26.27
N LEU A 206 0.84 31.88 25.66
CA LEU A 206 1.99 31.00 25.50
C LEU A 206 2.82 31.47 24.29
N ASN A 207 4.16 31.39 24.39
CA ASN A 207 5.05 31.77 23.29
C ASN A 207 5.27 30.56 22.38
N GLY A 208 4.76 30.61 21.15
CA GLY A 208 4.89 29.49 20.23
C GLY A 208 6.28 29.35 19.65
N ILE A 209 6.71 28.11 19.41
CA ILE A 209 7.97 27.75 18.77
C ILE A 209 7.69 26.99 17.49
N ARG A 210 8.25 27.48 16.39
CA ARG A 210 8.15 26.86 15.07
C ARG A 210 9.45 26.19 14.68
N ILE A 211 9.34 25.02 14.07
CA ILE A 211 10.41 24.26 13.43
C ILE A 211 10.41 24.59 11.93
N ASP A 212 11.56 25.02 11.42
CA ASP A 212 11.79 25.35 10.01
C ASP A 212 12.91 24.49 9.42
N LEU A 213 12.64 23.93 8.24
CA LEU A 213 13.51 23.07 7.44
C LEU A 213 13.47 23.53 5.99
N GLU A 214 14.57 23.40 5.26
CA GLU A 214 14.64 23.77 3.84
C GLU A 214 13.93 22.76 2.94
N GLN A 215 14.05 21.48 3.26
CA GLN A 215 13.49 20.36 2.49
C GLN A 215 12.87 19.31 3.44
N ARG A 216 12.13 18.38 2.86
CA ARG A 216 11.50 17.24 3.56
C ARG A 216 12.04 15.89 3.10
N GLN A 217 13.06 15.90 2.24
CA GLN A 217 13.71 14.70 1.73
C GLN A 217 15.19 15.00 1.59
N TYR A 218 16.02 14.08 2.06
CA TYR A 218 17.47 14.14 1.98
C TYR A 218 18.01 12.74 1.63
N ASP A 219 19.11 12.68 0.90
CA ASP A 219 19.87 11.44 0.74
C ASP A 219 20.73 11.21 1.99
N GLU A 220 21.13 9.97 2.24
CA GLU A 220 22.21 9.69 3.21
C GLU A 220 23.50 10.46 2.88
N ASP A 221 24.39 10.60 3.86
CA ASP A 221 25.55 11.53 3.87
C ASP A 221 25.17 13.03 3.81
N ALA A 222 23.90 13.37 3.58
CA ALA A 222 23.49 14.76 3.57
C ALA A 222 23.54 15.39 4.96
N SER A 223 23.77 16.70 4.97
CA SER A 223 23.70 17.53 6.17
C SER A 223 22.71 18.65 5.96
N PHE A 224 21.86 18.91 6.95
CA PHE A 224 20.83 19.92 6.88
C PHE A 224 20.66 20.68 8.19
N ASN A 225 20.21 21.92 8.08
CA ASN A 225 19.98 22.80 9.21
C ASN A 225 18.50 22.80 9.60
N ILE A 226 18.28 22.89 10.90
CA ILE A 226 16.95 23.00 11.50
C ILE A 226 16.93 24.26 12.33
N THR A 227 16.01 25.16 12.00
CA THR A 227 15.86 26.42 12.72
C THR A 227 14.64 26.34 13.61
N PHE A 228 14.80 26.78 14.86
CA PHE A 228 13.71 26.90 15.81
C PHE A 228 13.49 28.38 16.09
N THR A 229 12.26 28.84 15.92
CA THR A 229 11.91 30.26 16.06
C THR A 229 10.73 30.43 17.01
N SER A 230 10.92 31.17 18.10
CA SER A 230 9.85 31.62 18.98
C SER A 230 9.16 32.87 18.42
N GLU A 231 7.86 33.03 18.66
CA GLU A 231 7.08 34.18 18.19
C GLU A 231 7.54 35.50 18.82
N THR A 232 7.92 35.46 20.09
CA THR A 232 8.47 36.60 20.83
C THR A 232 9.82 36.27 21.46
N PRO A 233 10.68 37.28 21.73
CA PRO A 233 11.98 37.03 22.36
C PRO A 233 11.84 36.35 23.72
N VAL A 234 12.62 35.30 23.95
CA VAL A 234 12.54 34.54 25.21
C VAL A 234 13.04 35.38 26.39
N VAL A 235 12.31 35.33 27.51
CA VAL A 235 12.60 36.17 28.69
C VAL A 235 13.70 35.61 29.59
N GLU A 236 14.00 34.32 29.44
CA GLU A 236 15.12 33.59 30.02
C GLU A 236 15.64 32.62 28.96
N THR A 237 16.84 32.05 29.14
CA THR A 237 17.34 31.03 28.21
C THR A 237 16.37 29.85 28.21
N LEU A 238 15.83 29.55 27.03
CA LEU A 238 14.91 28.45 26.82
C LEU A 238 15.70 27.22 26.35
N ASP A 239 15.77 26.20 27.19
CA ASP A 239 16.38 24.90 26.86
C ASP A 239 15.29 23.89 26.48
N PHE A 240 15.52 23.12 25.42
CA PHE A 240 14.62 22.03 24.99
C PHE A 240 15.40 20.96 24.20
N ASN A 241 14.80 19.78 24.11
CA ASN A 241 15.32 18.68 23.32
C ASN A 241 14.41 18.38 22.14
N ILE A 242 15.00 17.82 21.09
CA ILE A 242 14.29 17.28 19.93
C ILE A 242 14.58 15.80 19.76
N LEU A 243 13.63 15.11 19.15
CA LEU A 243 13.67 13.69 18.82
C LEU A 243 13.56 13.52 17.30
N PHE A 244 14.19 12.48 16.79
CA PHE A 244 14.19 12.06 15.38
C PHE A 244 13.77 10.61 15.20
N ASP A 245 13.68 9.83 16.28
CA ASP A 245 13.41 8.41 16.19
C ASP A 245 12.05 8.14 15.56
N ASN A 246 12.01 7.20 14.62
CA ASN A 246 10.78 6.66 14.06
C ASN A 246 11.06 5.27 13.47
N ASP A 247 10.47 4.24 14.05
CA ASP A 247 10.64 2.85 13.67
C ASP A 247 12.12 2.40 13.68
N THR A 248 12.71 2.20 12.51
CA THR A 248 14.10 1.79 12.32
C THR A 248 15.09 2.94 12.37
N PHE A 249 14.65 4.17 12.07
CA PHE A 249 15.49 5.36 12.17
C PHE A 249 15.66 5.77 13.64
N ASP A 250 16.88 5.69 14.16
CA ASP A 250 17.27 5.98 15.54
C ASP A 250 18.55 6.84 15.65
N THR A 251 19.18 6.83 16.83
CA THR A 251 20.40 7.61 17.10
C THR A 251 21.66 7.11 16.38
N ASN A 252 21.59 5.95 15.73
CA ASN A 252 22.69 5.39 14.92
C ASN A 252 22.71 5.96 13.49
N ASP A 253 21.63 6.61 13.06
CA ASP A 253 21.44 7.05 11.66
C ASP A 253 21.74 8.52 11.46
N PHE A 254 22.05 9.25 12.53
CA PHE A 254 22.46 10.63 12.44
C PHE A 254 23.44 11.06 13.53
N THR A 255 24.16 12.14 13.24
CA THR A 255 24.93 12.90 14.21
C THR A 255 24.44 14.34 14.26
N GLY A 256 24.49 14.97 15.42
CA GLY A 256 24.06 16.36 15.57
C GLY A 256 23.73 16.68 17.02
N ASN A 257 23.56 17.96 17.30
CA ASN A 257 23.11 18.38 18.63
C ASN A 257 21.58 18.38 18.69
N THR A 258 21.00 17.58 19.57
CA THR A 258 19.55 17.49 19.79
C THR A 258 19.09 18.21 21.06
N SER A 259 20.02 18.74 21.87
CA SER A 259 19.73 19.61 23.01
C SER A 259 20.03 21.06 22.64
N LEU A 260 19.00 21.87 22.48
CA LEU A 260 19.11 23.25 21.99
C LEU A 260 18.74 24.26 23.06
N SER A 261 19.27 25.48 22.89
CA SER A 261 18.93 26.64 23.70
C SER A 261 18.62 27.84 22.82
N ILE A 262 17.50 28.53 23.06
CA ILE A 262 17.28 29.90 22.57
C ILE A 262 17.77 30.87 23.66
N PRO A 263 18.83 31.67 23.40
CA PRO A 263 19.35 32.60 24.39
C PRO A 263 18.33 33.67 24.82
N MET A 264 18.39 34.09 26.09
CA MET A 264 17.63 35.23 26.60
C MET A 264 17.70 36.45 25.65
N GLY A 265 16.54 36.99 25.29
CA GLY A 265 16.40 38.18 24.45
C GLY A 265 16.52 37.93 22.94
N THR A 266 16.68 36.68 22.50
CA THR A 266 16.60 36.30 21.08
C THR A 266 15.33 35.49 20.81
N THR A 267 15.05 35.24 19.53
CA THR A 267 13.88 34.46 19.09
C THR A 267 14.26 33.14 18.43
N SER A 268 15.55 32.84 18.23
CA SER A 268 15.91 31.66 17.44
C SER A 268 17.21 31.00 17.86
N THR A 269 17.29 29.74 17.49
CA THR A 269 18.47 28.88 17.55
C THR A 269 18.44 27.91 16.37
N MET A 270 19.55 27.24 16.11
CA MET A 270 19.70 26.31 14.98
C MET A 270 20.58 25.14 15.39
N THR A 271 20.30 23.97 14.83
CA THR A 271 21.22 22.83 14.85
C THR A 271 21.45 22.31 13.43
N SER A 272 22.59 21.66 13.24
CA SER A 272 22.95 20.94 12.01
C SER A 272 22.89 19.45 12.33
N ILE A 273 22.15 18.71 11.52
CA ILE A 273 22.09 17.26 11.55
C ILE A 273 22.84 16.74 10.33
N ASN A 274 23.69 15.74 10.54
CA ASN A 274 24.36 15.01 9.47
C ASN A 274 23.83 13.57 9.52
N LEU A 275 23.26 13.12 8.41
CA LEU A 275 22.81 11.73 8.26
C LEU A 275 24.04 10.84 8.11
N ILE A 276 23.98 9.67 8.73
CA ILE A 276 25.04 8.67 8.63
C ILE A 276 24.80 7.87 7.35
N ASP A 277 25.84 7.77 6.54
CA ASP A 277 25.93 6.86 5.41
C ASP A 277 26.59 5.58 5.92
N ASP A 278 25.86 4.46 5.91
CA ASP A 278 26.36 3.19 6.38
C ASP A 278 26.79 2.26 5.23
N ALA A 279 26.44 0.99 5.24
CA ALA A 279 26.73 0.07 4.12
C ALA A 279 25.59 -0.95 3.94
N LEU A 280 24.44 -0.70 4.55
CA LEU A 280 23.31 -1.59 4.65
C LEU A 280 22.19 -1.06 3.75
N ASP A 281 21.71 -1.92 2.84
CA ASP A 281 20.51 -1.67 2.04
C ASP A 281 19.28 -1.92 2.95
N GLU A 282 18.94 -0.92 3.75
CA GLU A 282 17.82 -0.96 4.72
C GLU A 282 16.52 -0.39 4.12
N GLY A 283 16.62 0.28 2.98
CA GLY A 283 15.50 0.93 2.31
C GLY A 283 15.39 2.40 2.69
N ASP A 284 14.67 3.17 1.86
CA ASP A 284 14.29 4.54 2.24
C ASP A 284 13.54 4.52 3.58
N GLU A 285 13.81 5.52 4.41
CA GLU A 285 13.23 5.66 5.75
C GLU A 285 12.50 6.99 5.95
N VAL A 286 11.74 7.10 7.03
CA VAL A 286 11.11 8.36 7.45
C VAL A 286 11.41 8.62 8.91
N THR A 287 12.12 9.70 9.19
CA THR A 287 12.30 10.22 10.56
C THR A 287 11.15 11.17 10.93
N ARG A 288 10.84 11.24 12.23
CA ARG A 288 9.84 12.16 12.80
C ARG A 288 10.49 13.17 13.73
N LEU A 289 10.76 14.36 13.19
CA LEU A 289 11.27 15.49 13.96
C LEU A 289 10.20 16.07 14.87
N ARG A 290 10.44 15.99 16.17
CA ARG A 290 9.52 16.51 17.20
C ARG A 290 10.24 17.08 18.41
N PHE A 291 9.56 17.95 19.16
CA PHE A 291 9.99 18.32 20.51
C PHE A 291 9.82 17.13 21.45
N GLU A 292 10.79 16.87 22.33
CA GLU A 292 10.62 15.89 23.43
C GLU A 292 9.63 16.44 24.45
N SER A 293 9.83 17.69 24.85
CA SER A 293 8.90 18.47 25.67
C SER A 293 9.28 19.95 25.56
N LEU A 294 8.33 20.83 25.89
CA LEU A 294 8.57 22.27 26.00
C LEU A 294 8.27 22.73 27.43
N PRO A 295 9.06 23.66 27.99
CA PRO A 295 8.79 24.23 29.31
C PRO A 295 7.44 24.95 29.38
N SER A 296 6.89 25.05 30.59
CA SER A 296 5.68 25.83 30.86
C SER A 296 5.81 27.26 30.33
N GLY A 297 4.83 27.73 29.56
CA GLY A 297 4.88 29.05 28.90
C GLY A 297 5.19 28.99 27.40
N TYR A 298 5.51 27.81 26.87
CA TYR A 298 5.78 27.59 25.45
C TYR A 298 4.89 26.50 24.87
N LEU A 299 4.69 26.53 23.55
CA LEU A 299 3.98 25.51 22.79
C LEU A 299 4.61 25.31 21.42
N ALA A 300 4.29 24.20 20.77
CA ALA A 300 4.74 23.91 19.41
C ALA A 300 3.74 24.47 18.40
N LEU A 301 4.20 25.30 17.46
CA LEU A 301 3.37 25.77 16.34
C LEU A 301 3.28 24.73 15.23
N ASN A 302 4.26 23.83 15.16
CA ASN A 302 4.28 22.63 14.35
C ASN A 302 5.16 21.59 15.03
N ASN A 303 4.89 20.31 14.81
CA ASN A 303 5.56 19.20 15.47
C ASN A 303 5.41 17.93 14.63
N ASN A 304 6.08 16.84 15.03
CA ASN A 304 5.97 15.51 14.41
C ASN A 304 6.17 15.52 12.88
N ILE A 305 7.14 16.32 12.45
CA ILE A 305 7.43 16.56 11.04
C ILE A 305 8.08 15.32 10.43
N ALA A 306 7.46 14.75 9.40
CA ALA A 306 8.07 13.71 8.59
C ALA A 306 9.19 14.27 7.70
N ILE A 307 10.33 13.59 7.68
CA ILE A 307 11.43 13.83 6.74
C ILE A 307 11.81 12.48 6.15
N ARG A 308 11.82 12.37 4.81
CA ARG A 308 12.28 11.17 4.12
C ARG A 308 13.81 11.15 4.04
N ILE A 309 14.39 10.01 4.37
CA ILE A 309 15.80 9.71 4.15
C ILE A 309 15.88 8.70 3.01
N VAL A 310 16.61 9.04 1.95
CA VAL A 310 16.81 8.17 0.79
C VAL A 310 18.11 7.42 0.99
N ASP A 311 17.99 6.11 1.13
CA ASP A 311 19.09 5.18 1.26
C ASP A 311 19.84 5.08 -0.08
N ASN A 312 21.16 5.25 -0.02
CA ASN A 312 22.03 5.28 -1.19
C ASN A 312 22.72 3.94 -1.50
N ASP A 313 22.60 2.96 -0.61
CA ASP A 313 23.18 1.62 -0.68
C ASP A 313 22.30 0.59 -1.40
N TYR A 314 21.30 1.06 -2.14
CA TYR A 314 20.42 0.20 -2.93
C TYR A 314 21.19 -0.77 -3.84
N THR A 315 20.65 -1.97 -3.99
CA THR A 315 21.22 -3.00 -4.84
C THR A 315 20.51 -3.11 -6.19
N ALA A 316 21.27 -3.47 -7.23
CA ALA A 316 20.74 -3.83 -8.54
C ALA A 316 20.71 -5.36 -8.69
N SER A 317 19.66 -5.86 -9.32
CA SER A 317 19.47 -7.27 -9.65
C SER A 317 20.41 -7.72 -10.78
N GLY A 318 20.68 -9.03 -10.85
CA GLY A 318 21.46 -9.65 -11.93
C GLY A 318 20.71 -9.80 -13.26
N PHE A 319 19.52 -9.19 -13.40
CA PHE A 319 18.63 -9.27 -14.56
C PHE A 319 18.04 -7.89 -14.87
N GLY A 320 17.53 -7.73 -16.09
CA GLY A 320 17.05 -6.44 -16.60
C GLY A 320 15.63 -6.06 -16.16
N THR A 321 15.29 -4.79 -16.35
CA THR A 321 13.91 -4.27 -16.23
C THR A 321 13.04 -4.76 -17.39
N PRO A 322 11.70 -4.77 -17.28
CA PRO A 322 10.82 -5.12 -18.40
C PRO A 322 11.06 -4.32 -19.69
N VAL A 323 11.49 -3.06 -19.59
CA VAL A 323 11.84 -2.24 -20.78
C VAL A 323 13.21 -2.56 -21.38
N ASN A 324 14.10 -3.21 -20.61
CA ASN A 324 15.40 -3.70 -21.04
C ASN A 324 15.58 -5.18 -20.64
N PRO A 325 14.75 -6.09 -21.18
CA PRO A 325 14.60 -7.42 -20.61
C PRO A 325 15.85 -8.28 -20.84
N THR A 326 16.19 -9.09 -19.84
CA THR A 326 17.15 -10.19 -19.98
C THR A 326 16.41 -11.52 -19.99
N PHE A 327 17.07 -12.55 -20.55
CA PHE A 327 16.49 -13.89 -20.64
C PHE A 327 17.51 -14.95 -20.23
N GLY A 328 17.09 -15.84 -19.32
CA GLY A 328 17.86 -17.00 -18.91
C GLY A 328 18.88 -16.73 -17.79
N ASN A 329 18.89 -15.53 -17.19
CA ASN A 329 19.68 -15.25 -16.00
C ASN A 329 18.97 -15.75 -14.74
N VAL A 330 17.63 -15.73 -14.73
CA VAL A 330 16.80 -16.23 -13.64
C VAL A 330 16.24 -17.59 -14.03
N SER A 331 16.58 -18.63 -13.27
CA SER A 331 16.04 -19.97 -13.48
C SER A 331 14.72 -20.14 -12.74
N SER A 332 13.77 -20.87 -13.33
CA SER A 332 12.55 -21.29 -12.65
C SER A 332 12.87 -22.13 -11.40
N THR A 333 12.21 -21.82 -10.29
CA THR A 333 12.28 -22.60 -9.04
C THR A 333 11.21 -23.69 -8.96
N GLN A 334 10.55 -24.03 -10.08
CA GLN A 334 9.56 -25.11 -10.11
C GLN A 334 10.13 -26.41 -9.51
N PRO A 335 9.38 -27.13 -8.66
CA PRO A 335 9.78 -28.44 -8.17
C PRO A 335 10.05 -29.43 -9.30
N SER A 336 10.92 -30.41 -9.06
CA SER A 336 11.16 -31.47 -10.03
C SER A 336 9.86 -32.23 -10.31
N GLY A 337 9.48 -32.30 -11.59
CA GLY A 337 8.27 -32.97 -12.03
C GLY A 337 6.96 -32.21 -11.79
N TYR A 338 7.03 -30.92 -11.42
CA TYR A 338 5.85 -30.08 -11.11
C TYR A 338 4.77 -30.12 -12.22
N TYR A 339 5.17 -30.12 -13.49
CA TYR A 339 4.26 -30.16 -14.65
C TYR A 339 4.16 -31.54 -15.35
N ASN A 340 4.60 -32.62 -14.70
CA ASN A 340 4.61 -33.96 -15.31
C ASN A 340 3.20 -34.49 -15.64
N SER A 341 2.19 -34.12 -14.84
CA SER A 341 0.80 -34.56 -15.05
C SER A 341 0.17 -34.01 -16.32
N LEU A 342 0.79 -33.03 -16.97
CA LEU A 342 0.28 -32.40 -18.19
C LEU A 342 0.56 -33.24 -19.45
N ASP A 343 1.54 -34.14 -19.41
CA ASP A 343 2.03 -34.85 -20.59
C ASP A 343 0.95 -35.71 -21.25
N ALA A 344 0.90 -35.67 -22.59
CA ALA A 344 -0.09 -36.33 -23.44
C ALA A 344 -1.55 -35.92 -23.18
N LEU A 345 -1.81 -34.76 -22.55
CA LEU A 345 -3.13 -34.18 -22.39
C LEU A 345 -3.38 -33.06 -23.41
N GLY A 346 -4.63 -32.86 -23.80
CA GLY A 346 -5.06 -31.76 -24.66
C GLY A 346 -6.41 -31.21 -24.20
N ASP A 347 -6.79 -30.05 -24.75
CA ASP A 347 -8.08 -29.40 -24.55
C ASP A 347 -8.51 -29.33 -23.07
N THR A 348 -9.74 -29.76 -22.76
CA THR A 348 -10.32 -29.73 -21.41
C THR A 348 -9.51 -30.54 -20.40
N ASN A 349 -8.87 -31.63 -20.81
CA ASN A 349 -8.07 -32.45 -19.88
C ASN A 349 -6.78 -31.73 -19.50
N LEU A 350 -6.13 -31.04 -20.45
CA LEU A 350 -4.95 -30.22 -20.18
C LEU A 350 -5.30 -29.04 -19.27
N ARG A 351 -6.42 -28.35 -19.57
CA ARG A 351 -6.95 -27.27 -18.73
C ARG A 351 -7.21 -27.73 -17.30
N GLN A 352 -7.88 -28.88 -17.13
CA GLN A 352 -8.16 -29.43 -15.81
C GLN A 352 -6.88 -29.80 -15.08
N ALA A 353 -5.93 -30.49 -15.74
CA ALA A 353 -4.68 -30.88 -15.12
C ALA A 353 -3.82 -29.68 -14.70
N LEU A 354 -3.88 -28.56 -15.43
CA LEU A 354 -3.26 -27.30 -15.00
C LEU A 354 -3.93 -26.73 -13.76
N GLN A 355 -5.26 -26.67 -13.74
CA GLN A 355 -6.02 -26.20 -12.57
C GLN A 355 -5.74 -27.07 -11.33
N ASP A 356 -5.67 -28.40 -11.51
CA ASP A 356 -5.35 -29.34 -10.44
C ASP A 356 -3.98 -29.06 -9.80
N ILE A 357 -3.01 -28.54 -10.56
CA ILE A 357 -1.70 -28.12 -10.03
C ILE A 357 -1.82 -26.79 -9.28
N ILE A 358 -2.39 -25.77 -9.93
CA ILE A 358 -2.31 -24.39 -9.41
C ILE A 358 -3.41 -24.04 -8.41
N ALA A 359 -4.38 -24.94 -8.18
CA ALA A 359 -5.51 -24.77 -7.28
C ALA A 359 -5.67 -25.92 -6.27
N ASP A 360 -4.62 -26.72 -6.03
CA ASP A 360 -4.63 -27.81 -5.04
C ASP A 360 -4.81 -27.25 -3.61
N PRO A 361 -5.96 -27.49 -2.94
CA PRO A 361 -6.23 -26.94 -1.61
C PRO A 361 -5.34 -27.52 -0.50
N SER A 362 -4.57 -28.57 -0.77
CA SER A 362 -3.63 -29.13 0.19
C SER A 362 -2.25 -28.45 0.14
N ILE A 363 -1.98 -27.64 -0.89
CA ILE A 363 -0.67 -27.02 -1.14
C ILE A 363 -0.81 -25.51 -1.25
N VAL A 364 -1.74 -25.05 -2.09
CA VAL A 364 -1.87 -23.65 -2.48
C VAL A 364 -2.46 -22.84 -1.35
N ARG A 365 -1.92 -21.64 -1.17
CA ARG A 365 -2.25 -20.71 -0.10
C ARG A 365 -2.74 -19.42 -0.67
N GLU A 366 -3.56 -18.74 0.11
CA GLU A 366 -3.98 -17.38 -0.14
C GLU A 366 -3.66 -16.52 1.07
N GLN A 367 -3.00 -15.39 0.86
CA GLN A 367 -2.75 -14.39 1.90
C GLN A 367 -3.85 -13.33 1.90
N SER A 368 -3.90 -12.49 2.93
CA SER A 368 -4.86 -11.38 2.96
C SER A 368 -4.53 -10.38 1.84
N TYR A 369 -5.51 -9.57 1.42
CA TYR A 369 -5.23 -8.52 0.43
C TYR A 369 -4.14 -7.54 0.92
N ALA A 370 -4.07 -7.25 2.22
CA ALA A 370 -3.04 -6.44 2.85
C ALA A 370 -1.64 -7.04 2.72
N ASP A 371 -1.47 -8.35 2.92
CA ASP A 371 -0.18 -9.04 2.75
C ASP A 371 0.37 -8.91 1.31
N VAL A 372 -0.50 -8.77 0.31
CA VAL A 372 -0.06 -8.60 -1.09
C VAL A 372 0.81 -7.36 -1.27
N ILE A 373 0.69 -6.35 -0.40
CA ILE A 373 1.58 -5.18 -0.43
C ILE A 373 3.04 -5.62 -0.29
N ASP A 374 3.32 -6.52 0.66
CA ASP A 374 4.66 -7.02 0.91
C ASP A 374 5.10 -8.00 -0.17
N ILE A 375 4.17 -8.82 -0.69
CA ILE A 375 4.44 -9.65 -1.88
C ILE A 375 4.90 -8.78 -3.06
N LEU A 376 4.24 -7.64 -3.33
CA LEU A 376 4.60 -6.77 -4.45
C LEU A 376 5.91 -5.99 -4.20
N LYS A 377 6.20 -5.60 -2.96
CA LYS A 377 7.51 -4.99 -2.62
C LYS A 377 8.67 -5.94 -2.96
N GLU A 378 8.48 -7.24 -2.80
CA GLU A 378 9.47 -8.25 -3.19
C GLU A 378 9.40 -8.56 -4.70
N ALA A 379 8.22 -8.96 -5.17
CA ALA A 379 8.02 -9.60 -6.46
C ALA A 379 8.08 -8.62 -7.64
N ASP A 380 7.67 -7.37 -7.42
CA ASP A 380 7.76 -6.29 -8.39
C ASP A 380 8.93 -5.34 -8.09
N GLN A 381 9.94 -5.74 -7.30
CA GLN A 381 11.11 -4.90 -7.02
C GLN A 381 11.80 -4.42 -8.31
N ASN A 382 12.10 -3.13 -8.40
CA ASN A 382 12.81 -2.56 -9.55
C ASN A 382 14.20 -3.20 -9.69
N PRO A 383 14.50 -3.88 -10.82
CA PRO A 383 15.80 -4.51 -11.03
C PRO A 383 17.00 -3.57 -10.96
N GLU A 384 16.81 -2.28 -11.22
CA GLU A 384 17.89 -1.29 -11.17
C GLU A 384 18.03 -0.62 -9.78
N HIS A 385 17.06 -0.80 -8.88
CA HIS A 385 17.02 -0.10 -7.59
C HIS A 385 16.17 -0.85 -6.54
N SER A 386 16.80 -1.55 -5.59
CA SER A 386 16.15 -2.38 -4.57
C SER A 386 15.09 -1.66 -3.74
N ASN A 387 15.28 -0.36 -3.47
CA ASN A 387 14.34 0.44 -2.66
C ASN A 387 13.05 0.83 -3.40
N GLN A 388 12.90 0.41 -4.66
CA GLN A 388 11.77 0.74 -5.51
C GLN A 388 11.01 -0.51 -5.97
N VAL A 389 9.73 -0.32 -6.30
CA VAL A 389 8.93 -1.24 -7.11
C VAL A 389 8.87 -0.76 -8.55
N TRP A 390 8.73 -1.69 -9.49
CA TRP A 390 8.52 -1.43 -10.90
C TRP A 390 7.02 -1.32 -11.21
N LEU A 391 6.60 -0.19 -11.77
CA LEU A 391 5.20 0.09 -12.05
C LEU A 391 4.80 -0.49 -13.41
N VAL A 392 3.84 -1.42 -13.41
CA VAL A 392 3.49 -2.23 -14.59
C VAL A 392 3.13 -1.41 -15.84
N TYR A 393 2.34 -0.34 -15.70
CA TYR A 393 1.87 0.42 -16.86
C TYR A 393 2.74 1.61 -17.24
N THR A 394 3.33 2.30 -16.25
CA THR A 394 4.17 3.47 -16.48
C THR A 394 5.64 3.12 -16.71
N GLU A 395 6.02 1.86 -16.48
CA GLU A 395 7.32 1.27 -16.82
C GLU A 395 8.49 2.06 -16.23
N GLN A 396 8.36 2.37 -14.93
CA GLN A 396 9.36 3.11 -14.16
C GLN A 396 9.39 2.63 -12.70
N GLY A 397 10.46 2.96 -12.00
CA GLY A 397 10.59 2.72 -10.57
C GLY A 397 9.79 3.70 -9.71
N ARG A 398 9.37 3.25 -8.53
CA ARG A 398 8.74 4.07 -7.47
C ARG A 398 9.23 3.60 -6.10
N PRO A 399 9.61 4.50 -5.18
CA PRO A 399 9.98 4.09 -3.83
C PRO A 399 8.94 3.20 -3.17
N LYS A 400 9.39 2.13 -2.49
CA LYS A 400 8.50 1.21 -1.76
C LYS A 400 7.65 1.95 -0.72
N LEU A 401 8.23 2.97 -0.07
CA LEU A 401 7.55 3.85 0.87
C LEU A 401 6.44 4.72 0.26
N ASP A 402 6.37 4.87 -1.07
CA ASP A 402 5.30 5.60 -1.75
C ASP A 402 4.07 4.75 -2.03
N PHE A 403 3.84 3.70 -1.23
CA PHE A 403 2.59 2.97 -1.25
C PHE A 403 1.43 3.88 -0.81
N GLN A 404 0.30 3.78 -1.50
CA GLN A 404 -0.91 4.51 -1.19
C GLN A 404 -1.58 3.95 0.08
N VAL A 405 -1.58 4.73 1.16
CA VAL A 405 -2.25 4.38 2.44
C VAL A 405 -3.59 5.10 2.67
N ASN A 406 -3.91 6.09 1.85
CA ASN A 406 -5.14 6.89 1.95
C ASN A 406 -5.63 7.31 0.56
N ASN A 407 -6.55 8.25 0.46
CA ASN A 407 -7.10 8.71 -0.82
C ASN A 407 -6.12 9.55 -1.67
N GLN A 408 -4.90 9.81 -1.19
CA GLN A 408 -3.85 10.50 -1.96
C GLN A 408 -3.18 9.54 -2.94
N ILE A 409 -3.57 9.64 -4.21
CA ILE A 409 -3.05 8.79 -5.30
C ILE A 409 -1.88 9.40 -6.06
N THR A 410 -1.72 10.73 -6.01
CA THR A 410 -0.67 11.44 -6.76
C THR A 410 0.70 11.12 -6.17
N GLY A 411 1.62 10.66 -7.01
CA GLY A 411 2.97 10.34 -6.57
C GLY A 411 3.08 9.00 -5.83
N LYS A 412 1.99 8.25 -5.71
CA LYS A 412 1.92 6.97 -5.00
C LYS A 412 1.75 5.79 -5.95
N TRP A 413 2.08 4.60 -5.48
CA TRP A 413 1.75 3.34 -6.14
C TRP A 413 0.73 2.55 -5.33
N ASN A 414 -0.05 1.72 -6.01
CA ASN A 414 -1.02 0.84 -5.38
C ASN A 414 -1.09 -0.52 -6.09
N ARG A 415 -1.96 -1.39 -5.59
CA ARG A 415 -2.22 -2.74 -6.11
C ARG A 415 -3.16 -2.64 -7.31
N GLU A 416 -2.72 -3.09 -8.46
CA GLU A 416 -3.52 -3.20 -9.69
C GLU A 416 -3.94 -4.64 -9.94
N HIS A 417 -5.24 -4.85 -10.17
CA HIS A 417 -5.80 -6.13 -10.58
C HIS A 417 -5.78 -6.23 -12.11
N THR A 418 -4.90 -7.08 -12.66
CA THR A 418 -4.85 -7.29 -14.11
C THR A 418 -6.16 -7.87 -14.64
N PHE A 419 -6.82 -8.71 -13.85
CA PHE A 419 -8.23 -9.07 -14.02
C PHE A 419 -9.09 -8.20 -13.07
N PRO A 420 -9.79 -7.15 -13.54
CA PRO A 420 -10.45 -6.21 -12.64
C PRO A 420 -11.48 -6.89 -11.74
N ARG A 421 -11.48 -6.54 -10.44
CA ARG A 421 -12.44 -7.06 -9.44
C ARG A 421 -13.90 -6.94 -9.88
N SER A 422 -14.26 -5.77 -10.40
CA SER A 422 -15.61 -5.47 -10.89
C SER A 422 -16.06 -6.34 -12.07
N ARG A 423 -15.10 -6.91 -12.81
CA ARG A 423 -15.37 -7.88 -13.88
C ARG A 423 -15.29 -9.31 -13.40
N GLY A 424 -14.39 -9.62 -12.49
CA GLY A 424 -14.18 -10.99 -11.98
C GLY A 424 -15.25 -11.44 -10.98
N GLY A 425 -15.98 -10.52 -10.36
CA GLY A 425 -17.02 -10.87 -9.40
C GLY A 425 -16.48 -11.29 -8.03
N PHE A 426 -15.26 -10.88 -7.69
CA PHE A 426 -14.65 -11.05 -6.38
C PHE A 426 -14.54 -9.71 -5.63
N PHE A 427 -14.67 -9.77 -4.31
CA PHE A 427 -14.83 -8.61 -3.42
C PHE A 427 -13.94 -8.73 -2.18
N SER A 428 -13.82 -7.63 -1.43
CA SER A 428 -13.01 -7.53 -0.20
C SER A 428 -13.89 -7.83 1.00
N ILE A 429 -13.27 -8.38 2.04
CA ILE A 429 -13.87 -8.53 3.37
C ILE A 429 -13.06 -7.72 4.39
N GLU A 430 -13.54 -7.61 5.62
CA GLU A 430 -12.85 -6.87 6.69
C GLU A 430 -11.45 -7.44 6.97
N GLU A 431 -11.33 -8.78 6.96
CA GLU A 431 -10.06 -9.47 7.17
C GLU A 431 -9.03 -9.22 6.05
N ASP A 432 -9.43 -8.66 4.90
CA ASP A 432 -8.49 -8.26 3.84
C ASP A 432 -7.69 -7.00 4.20
N GLU A 433 -8.12 -6.25 5.22
CA GLU A 433 -7.48 -4.98 5.64
C GLU A 433 -6.34 -5.20 6.62
N ILE A 434 -6.14 -6.43 7.10
CA ILE A 434 -5.12 -6.79 8.09
C ILE A 434 -4.05 -7.64 7.43
N ALA A 435 -2.79 -7.20 7.53
CA ALA A 435 -1.64 -8.01 7.13
C ALA A 435 -1.31 -8.99 8.27
N ASP A 436 -1.38 -10.28 7.97
CA ASP A 436 -1.19 -11.37 8.94
C ASP A 436 0.18 -12.05 8.77
N GLY A 437 0.91 -11.68 7.72
CA GLY A 437 2.24 -12.18 7.40
C GLY A 437 2.22 -13.51 6.65
N LYS A 438 3.35 -13.82 6.00
CA LYS A 438 3.55 -14.95 5.07
C LYS A 438 3.11 -16.33 5.57
N ASP A 439 3.19 -16.55 6.88
CA ASP A 439 2.92 -17.85 7.50
C ASP A 439 1.44 -18.06 7.88
N LEU A 440 0.63 -16.99 7.92
CA LEU A 440 -0.83 -17.08 8.03
C LEU A 440 -1.43 -17.07 6.62
N PHE A 441 -2.45 -17.90 6.40
CA PHE A 441 -3.07 -18.05 5.10
C PHE A 441 -4.47 -18.67 5.18
N TRP A 442 -5.25 -18.47 4.12
CA TRP A 442 -6.50 -19.17 3.87
C TRP A 442 -6.29 -20.36 2.93
N THR A 443 -6.99 -21.45 3.22
CA THR A 443 -7.10 -22.57 2.26
C THR A 443 -7.88 -22.12 1.04
N THR A 444 -7.33 -22.34 -0.14
CA THR A 444 -7.89 -21.87 -1.41
C THR A 444 -8.03 -23.01 -2.41
N SER A 445 -9.03 -22.96 -3.27
CA SER A 445 -9.30 -23.96 -4.30
C SER A 445 -9.79 -23.29 -5.59
N ALA A 446 -10.05 -24.08 -6.63
CA ALA A 446 -10.64 -23.56 -7.87
C ALA A 446 -12.02 -22.89 -7.66
N ASP A 447 -12.79 -23.35 -6.67
CA ASP A 447 -14.12 -22.80 -6.36
C ASP A 447 -14.07 -21.59 -5.41
N SER A 448 -12.88 -21.21 -4.93
CA SER A 448 -12.69 -20.09 -4.02
C SER A 448 -12.56 -18.75 -4.76
N LEU A 449 -13.49 -18.44 -5.68
CA LEU A 449 -13.39 -17.28 -6.59
C LEU A 449 -13.07 -15.96 -5.89
N ARG A 450 -13.59 -15.73 -4.68
CA ARG A 450 -13.30 -14.53 -3.87
C ARG A 450 -11.80 -14.29 -3.68
N HIS A 451 -11.00 -15.34 -3.57
CA HIS A 451 -9.53 -15.27 -3.42
C HIS A 451 -8.83 -14.65 -4.63
N GLY A 452 -9.49 -14.53 -5.80
CA GLY A 452 -8.99 -13.69 -6.88
C GLY A 452 -8.76 -12.23 -6.48
N ASN A 453 -9.33 -11.77 -5.36
CA ASN A 453 -9.07 -10.46 -4.77
C ASN A 453 -7.62 -10.28 -4.29
N SER A 454 -6.99 -11.35 -3.80
CA SER A 454 -5.66 -11.35 -3.18
C SER A 454 -4.61 -12.15 -3.96
N ASP A 455 -4.98 -12.69 -5.13
CA ASP A 455 -4.07 -13.55 -5.89
C ASP A 455 -2.93 -12.72 -6.51
N ALA A 456 -1.74 -12.83 -5.93
CA ALA A 456 -0.60 -12.03 -6.27
C ALA A 456 -0.08 -12.32 -7.68
N HIS A 457 -0.40 -13.47 -8.30
CA HIS A 457 -0.07 -13.69 -9.71
C HIS A 457 -0.83 -12.74 -10.64
N ALA A 458 -1.97 -12.19 -10.21
CA ALA A 458 -2.81 -11.24 -10.95
C ALA A 458 -2.84 -9.82 -10.35
N LEU A 459 -2.00 -9.55 -9.34
CA LEU A 459 -1.80 -8.23 -8.75
C LEU A 459 -0.44 -7.67 -9.13
N ARG A 460 -0.38 -6.38 -9.45
CA ARG A 460 0.86 -5.68 -9.83
C ARG A 460 0.98 -4.34 -9.11
N ALA A 461 2.20 -3.87 -8.89
CA ALA A 461 2.43 -2.49 -8.52
C ALA A 461 2.12 -1.58 -9.72
N ALA A 462 1.30 -0.55 -9.51
CA ALA A 462 0.94 0.42 -10.55
C ALA A 462 0.94 1.85 -9.99
N ASP A 463 1.19 2.83 -10.86
CA ASP A 463 1.03 4.25 -10.49
C ASP A 463 -0.43 4.51 -10.12
N GLY A 464 -0.68 5.22 -9.01
CA GLY A 464 -2.03 5.41 -8.49
C GLY A 464 -2.97 6.14 -9.45
N ILE A 465 -2.46 7.14 -10.19
CA ILE A 465 -3.24 7.89 -11.19
C ILE A 465 -3.51 7.02 -12.40
N GLU A 466 -2.50 6.31 -12.88
CA GLU A 466 -2.64 5.46 -14.06
C GLU A 466 -3.58 4.28 -13.78
N ASN A 467 -3.49 3.67 -12.60
CA ASN A 467 -4.39 2.60 -12.19
C ASN A 467 -5.86 3.09 -12.16
N SER A 468 -6.11 4.25 -11.54
CA SER A 468 -7.44 4.88 -11.54
C SER A 468 -7.96 5.17 -12.97
N THR A 469 -7.06 5.58 -13.87
CA THR A 469 -7.38 5.87 -15.27
C THR A 469 -7.68 4.61 -16.08
N ARG A 470 -6.89 3.54 -15.90
CA ARG A 470 -7.12 2.21 -16.49
C ARG A 470 -8.48 1.67 -16.08
N ASN A 471 -8.88 1.91 -14.82
CA ASN A 471 -10.17 1.50 -14.27
C ASN A 471 -10.38 -0.02 -14.48
N ASN A 472 -11.45 -0.42 -15.15
CA ASN A 472 -11.75 -1.80 -15.50
C ASN A 472 -11.72 -2.03 -17.01
N GLN A 473 -10.99 -1.22 -17.79
CA GLN A 473 -10.96 -1.38 -19.23
C GLN A 473 -10.41 -2.74 -19.64
N PHE A 474 -10.98 -3.30 -20.72
CA PHE A 474 -10.46 -4.51 -21.33
C PHE A 474 -9.10 -4.23 -22.00
N TYR A 475 -8.19 -5.19 -21.98
CA TYR A 475 -6.93 -5.06 -22.72
C TYR A 475 -7.21 -5.07 -24.22
N GLY A 476 -6.60 -4.12 -24.94
CA GLY A 476 -6.95 -3.77 -26.32
C GLY A 476 -7.84 -2.53 -26.43
N GLN A 477 -8.69 -2.25 -25.43
CA GLN A 477 -9.25 -0.91 -25.22
C GLN A 477 -8.26 -0.05 -24.45
N TYR A 478 -7.69 -0.64 -23.40
CA TYR A 478 -6.54 -0.12 -22.70
C TYR A 478 -5.26 -0.68 -23.34
N THR A 479 -4.36 0.22 -23.72
CA THR A 479 -3.06 -0.09 -24.32
C THR A 479 -1.92 0.64 -23.58
N GLY A 480 -2.12 0.98 -22.31
CA GLY A 480 -1.16 1.73 -21.51
C GLY A 480 -1.21 3.26 -21.69
N PRO A 481 -0.48 4.00 -20.85
CA PRO A 481 -0.38 5.46 -20.90
C PRO A 481 0.36 5.95 -22.14
N ALA A 482 0.23 7.25 -22.42
CA ALA A 482 1.01 7.88 -23.48
C ALA A 482 2.53 7.75 -23.20
N GLY A 483 3.26 7.17 -24.15
CA GLY A 483 4.72 6.99 -24.04
C GLY A 483 5.14 5.62 -23.48
N THR A 484 4.20 4.74 -23.15
CA THR A 484 4.53 3.34 -22.83
C THR A 484 5.28 2.66 -23.99
N GLN A 485 6.22 1.80 -23.64
CA GLN A 485 6.96 0.91 -24.52
C GLN A 485 6.23 -0.42 -24.74
N GLY A 486 5.21 -0.72 -23.94
CA GLY A 486 4.39 -1.93 -24.06
C GLY A 486 5.06 -3.20 -23.53
N SER A 487 6.04 -3.07 -22.64
CA SER A 487 6.76 -4.17 -21.97
C SER A 487 5.92 -4.97 -20.97
N PHE A 488 4.69 -4.54 -20.70
CA PHE A 488 3.78 -5.25 -19.80
C PHE A 488 2.76 -6.13 -20.51
N TYR A 489 2.69 -6.05 -21.85
CA TYR A 489 1.62 -6.67 -22.63
C TYR A 489 1.56 -8.18 -22.43
N GLY A 490 2.70 -8.86 -22.50
CA GLY A 490 2.82 -10.28 -22.27
C GLY A 490 2.51 -10.64 -20.82
N ASP A 491 3.00 -9.84 -19.87
CA ASP A 491 2.80 -10.11 -18.44
C ASP A 491 1.33 -10.12 -18.04
N VAL A 492 0.60 -9.09 -18.46
CA VAL A 492 -0.82 -8.97 -18.11
C VAL A 492 -1.65 -10.01 -18.84
N ALA A 493 -1.25 -10.40 -20.06
CA ALA A 493 -1.87 -11.51 -20.76
C ALA A 493 -1.69 -12.83 -20.01
N ARG A 494 -0.47 -13.17 -19.60
CA ARG A 494 -0.19 -14.38 -18.80
C ARG A 494 -0.88 -14.36 -17.44
N SER A 495 -1.02 -13.19 -16.82
CA SER A 495 -1.74 -13.01 -15.55
C SER A 495 -3.24 -13.27 -15.72
N VAL A 496 -3.86 -12.74 -16.79
CA VAL A 496 -5.28 -12.99 -17.13
C VAL A 496 -5.54 -14.45 -17.50
N PHE A 497 -4.66 -15.06 -18.30
CA PHE A 497 -4.76 -16.48 -18.64
C PHE A 497 -4.67 -17.37 -17.40
N TYR A 498 -3.75 -17.06 -16.48
CA TYR A 498 -3.63 -17.75 -15.20
C TYR A 498 -4.95 -17.69 -14.41
N MET A 499 -5.56 -16.51 -14.25
CA MET A 499 -6.83 -16.35 -13.52
C MET A 499 -7.96 -17.21 -14.11
N ALA A 500 -8.05 -17.28 -15.44
CA ALA A 500 -9.07 -18.08 -16.14
C ALA A 500 -8.90 -19.61 -16.01
N ILE A 501 -7.72 -20.08 -15.60
CA ILE A 501 -7.48 -21.48 -15.22
C ILE A 501 -7.67 -21.65 -13.71
N ARG A 502 -7.12 -20.72 -12.92
CA ARG A 502 -7.03 -20.82 -11.46
C ARG A 502 -8.39 -20.86 -10.78
N TYR A 503 -9.37 -20.09 -11.26
CA TYR A 503 -10.68 -19.95 -10.63
C TYR A 503 -11.82 -20.36 -11.57
N ASN A 504 -12.74 -21.15 -11.03
CA ASN A 504 -14.01 -21.43 -11.69
C ASN A 504 -14.86 -20.16 -11.72
N GLY A 505 -15.54 -19.93 -12.84
CA GLY A 505 -16.32 -18.72 -13.09
C GLY A 505 -15.55 -17.61 -13.82
N LEU A 506 -14.24 -17.78 -14.06
CA LEU A 506 -13.46 -16.88 -14.91
C LEU A 506 -13.17 -17.50 -16.29
N GLU A 507 -13.25 -16.68 -17.34
CA GLU A 507 -13.03 -17.07 -18.73
C GLU A 507 -12.40 -15.93 -19.54
N VAL A 508 -11.59 -16.29 -20.55
CA VAL A 508 -11.11 -15.36 -21.57
C VAL A 508 -11.86 -15.59 -22.88
N VAL A 509 -12.46 -14.54 -23.43
CA VAL A 509 -13.29 -14.59 -24.64
C VAL A 509 -12.84 -13.57 -25.68
N ASN A 510 -13.24 -13.76 -26.94
CA ASN A 510 -13.01 -12.75 -27.98
C ASN A 510 -13.95 -11.55 -27.81
N GLY A 511 -13.44 -10.36 -28.14
CA GLY A 511 -14.12 -9.08 -28.02
C GLY A 511 -14.09 -8.50 -26.60
N TYR A 512 -14.92 -7.48 -26.38
CA TYR A 512 -15.04 -6.77 -25.10
C TYR A 512 -16.40 -7.12 -24.47
N PRO A 513 -16.49 -8.17 -23.64
CA PRO A 513 -17.76 -8.71 -23.12
C PRO A 513 -18.36 -7.83 -22.02
N GLU A 514 -18.74 -6.60 -22.37
CA GLU A 514 -19.29 -5.66 -21.39
C GLU A 514 -20.56 -6.19 -20.71
N GLY A 515 -20.63 -6.02 -19.40
CA GLY A 515 -21.73 -6.51 -18.57
C GLY A 515 -21.76 -8.02 -18.29
N ASN A 516 -20.84 -8.81 -18.85
CA ASN A 516 -20.73 -10.23 -18.54
C ASN A 516 -19.70 -10.47 -17.43
N LEU A 517 -20.19 -10.68 -16.21
CA LEU A 517 -19.35 -11.02 -15.06
C LEU A 517 -18.58 -12.33 -15.30
N GLY A 518 -17.31 -12.35 -14.92
CA GLY A 518 -16.40 -13.49 -15.08
C GLY A 518 -15.71 -13.57 -16.44
N GLN A 519 -16.09 -12.74 -17.42
CA GLN A 519 -15.48 -12.77 -18.76
C GLN A 519 -14.52 -11.61 -18.98
N MET A 520 -13.29 -11.92 -19.41
CA MET A 520 -12.28 -10.95 -19.83
C MET A 520 -11.97 -11.13 -21.32
N GLY A 521 -11.63 -10.04 -21.99
CA GLY A 521 -11.20 -10.04 -23.38
C GLY A 521 -10.30 -8.84 -23.68
N ASP A 522 -9.84 -8.65 -24.90
CA ASP A 522 -10.06 -9.51 -26.08
C ASP A 522 -9.05 -10.66 -26.16
N LEU A 523 -9.51 -11.91 -26.27
CA LEU A 523 -8.65 -13.09 -26.40
C LEU A 523 -7.62 -12.95 -27.53
N ALA A 524 -8.03 -12.43 -28.70
CA ALA A 524 -7.09 -12.26 -29.81
C ALA A 524 -5.98 -11.25 -29.48
N THR A 525 -6.32 -10.14 -28.82
CA THR A 525 -5.32 -9.19 -28.30
C THR A 525 -4.39 -9.84 -27.27
N LEU A 526 -4.93 -10.58 -26.29
CA LEU A 526 -4.10 -11.20 -25.25
C LEU A 526 -3.15 -12.27 -25.82
N LEU A 527 -3.59 -13.04 -26.83
CA LEU A 527 -2.73 -13.96 -27.55
C LEU A 527 -1.63 -13.24 -28.34
N ASP A 528 -1.95 -12.13 -29.01
CA ASP A 528 -0.96 -11.33 -29.74
C ASP A 528 0.08 -10.73 -28.79
N TRP A 529 -0.37 -10.16 -27.68
CA TRP A 529 0.49 -9.62 -26.63
C TRP A 529 1.42 -10.70 -26.04
N HIS A 530 0.87 -11.85 -25.66
CA HIS A 530 1.66 -12.98 -25.17
C HIS A 530 2.76 -13.43 -26.14
N ARG A 531 2.47 -13.44 -27.46
CA ARG A 531 3.42 -13.89 -28.49
C ARG A 531 4.53 -12.89 -28.76
N ASN A 532 4.22 -11.60 -28.69
CA ASN A 532 5.16 -10.52 -29.03
C ASN A 532 5.99 -10.08 -27.83
N ASP A 533 5.57 -10.43 -26.62
CA ASP A 533 6.24 -10.11 -25.36
C ASP A 533 6.42 -11.40 -24.52
N PRO A 534 7.48 -12.18 -24.80
CA PRO A 534 7.73 -13.47 -24.14
C PRO A 534 8.16 -13.29 -22.67
N PRO A 535 7.98 -14.31 -21.81
CA PRO A 535 8.39 -14.20 -20.42
C PRO A 535 9.89 -13.91 -20.27
N ASP A 536 10.21 -12.90 -19.49
CA ASP A 536 11.57 -12.47 -19.22
C ASP A 536 12.06 -12.89 -17.81
N ASP A 537 13.30 -12.52 -17.48
CA ASP A 537 13.88 -12.81 -16.17
C ASP A 537 13.16 -12.07 -15.01
N PHE A 538 12.55 -10.91 -15.27
CA PHE A 538 11.79 -10.15 -14.26
C PHE A 538 10.52 -10.91 -13.88
N GLU A 539 9.73 -11.34 -14.87
CA GLU A 539 8.55 -12.17 -14.64
C GLU A 539 8.88 -13.52 -14.03
N MET A 540 9.99 -14.14 -14.44
CA MET A 540 10.44 -15.40 -13.84
C MET A 540 10.80 -15.22 -12.36
N ASN A 541 11.49 -14.13 -12.02
CA ASN A 541 11.79 -13.78 -10.64
C ASN A 541 10.52 -13.55 -9.82
N ARG A 542 9.56 -12.77 -10.37
CA ARG A 542 8.25 -12.55 -9.77
C ARG A 542 7.52 -13.87 -9.51
N ASN A 543 7.47 -14.78 -10.48
CA ASN A 543 6.84 -16.10 -10.34
C ASN A 543 7.53 -16.95 -9.26
N ASN A 544 8.86 -16.88 -9.14
CA ASN A 544 9.61 -17.55 -8.08
C ASN A 544 9.27 -16.98 -6.69
N LEU A 545 9.18 -15.66 -6.56
CA LEU A 545 8.88 -14.99 -5.29
C LEU A 545 7.45 -15.25 -4.83
N ILE A 546 6.46 -15.07 -5.71
CA ILE A 546 5.05 -15.34 -5.38
C ILE A 546 4.85 -16.80 -4.95
N GLN A 547 5.55 -17.76 -5.57
CA GLN A 547 5.49 -19.16 -5.15
C GLN A 547 5.88 -19.34 -3.68
N THR A 548 6.81 -18.55 -3.15
CA THR A 548 7.21 -18.67 -1.74
C THR A 548 6.11 -18.21 -0.78
N TRP A 549 5.14 -17.43 -1.25
CA TRP A 549 3.99 -16.93 -0.49
C TRP A 549 2.75 -17.81 -0.71
N GLN A 550 2.35 -18.02 -1.97
CA GLN A 550 1.09 -18.69 -2.35
C GLN A 550 1.25 -20.16 -2.74
N PHE A 551 2.48 -20.68 -2.81
CA PHE A 551 2.79 -22.10 -3.04
C PHE A 551 2.31 -22.66 -4.39
N ASN A 552 1.88 -21.80 -5.31
CA ASN A 552 1.64 -22.11 -6.70
C ASN A 552 2.44 -21.16 -7.62
N ARG A 553 2.46 -21.49 -8.90
CA ARG A 553 3.20 -20.77 -9.94
C ARG A 553 2.27 -20.47 -11.09
N ASN A 554 2.53 -19.39 -11.83
CA ASN A 554 1.89 -19.15 -13.11
C ASN A 554 2.53 -20.07 -14.18
N PRO A 555 1.80 -21.09 -14.70
CA PRO A 555 2.36 -22.04 -15.67
C PRO A 555 2.70 -21.39 -17.00
N PHE A 556 2.07 -20.26 -17.33
CA PHE A 556 2.30 -19.56 -18.59
C PHE A 556 3.58 -18.71 -18.58
N ILE A 557 4.21 -18.53 -17.42
CA ILE A 557 5.57 -17.98 -17.29
C ILE A 557 6.61 -19.11 -17.40
N ASP A 558 6.38 -20.24 -16.72
CA ASP A 558 7.31 -21.39 -16.76
C ASP A 558 7.30 -22.14 -18.11
N GLN A 559 6.12 -22.25 -18.73
CA GLN A 559 5.84 -23.04 -19.93
C GLN A 559 4.92 -22.21 -20.87
N PRO A 560 5.41 -21.11 -21.47
CA PRO A 560 4.59 -20.16 -22.23
C PRO A 560 3.81 -20.81 -23.38
N ASP A 561 4.38 -21.84 -24.01
CA ASP A 561 3.71 -22.58 -25.10
C ASP A 561 2.35 -23.17 -24.69
N LEU A 562 2.09 -23.42 -23.40
CA LEU A 562 0.79 -23.92 -22.92
C LEU A 562 -0.38 -23.03 -23.35
N VAL A 563 -0.18 -21.72 -23.47
CA VAL A 563 -1.22 -20.78 -23.96
C VAL A 563 -1.72 -21.21 -25.35
N GLU A 564 -0.82 -21.66 -26.22
CA GLU A 564 -1.17 -22.06 -27.59
C GLU A 564 -2.00 -23.35 -27.65
N TYR A 565 -1.84 -24.24 -26.67
CA TYR A 565 -2.60 -25.51 -26.59
C TYR A 565 -3.99 -25.34 -25.96
N ILE A 566 -4.21 -24.26 -25.21
CA ILE A 566 -5.49 -23.99 -24.56
C ILE A 566 -6.35 -23.04 -25.39
N TRP A 567 -5.76 -21.97 -25.92
CA TRP A 567 -6.50 -20.91 -26.63
C TRP A 567 -5.98 -20.60 -28.03
N GLY A 568 -4.75 -21.01 -28.35
CA GLY A 568 -4.07 -20.63 -29.57
C GLY A 568 -4.12 -21.69 -30.67
N ASN A 569 -3.07 -21.70 -31.50
CA ASN A 569 -3.05 -22.44 -32.75
C ASN A 569 -2.90 -23.96 -32.58
N ASN A 570 -2.47 -24.42 -31.40
CA ASN A 570 -2.26 -25.83 -31.09
C ASN A 570 -3.44 -26.43 -30.32
N THR A 571 -4.57 -25.72 -30.23
CA THR A 571 -5.82 -26.27 -29.69
C THR A 571 -6.19 -27.54 -30.46
N GLY A 572 -6.51 -28.63 -29.74
CA GLY A 572 -6.73 -29.96 -30.29
C GLY A 572 -5.48 -30.85 -30.40
N ASP A 573 -4.28 -30.30 -30.23
CA ASP A 573 -3.05 -31.09 -30.15
C ASP A 573 -2.78 -31.57 -28.71
N LEU A 574 -2.04 -32.67 -28.57
CA LEU A 574 -1.61 -33.16 -27.27
C LEU A 574 -0.34 -32.42 -26.82
N TRP A 575 -0.37 -31.90 -25.60
CA TRP A 575 0.81 -31.37 -24.94
C TRP A 575 1.85 -32.46 -24.74
N SER A 576 3.12 -32.14 -25.01
CA SER A 576 4.23 -33.00 -24.65
C SER A 576 5.25 -32.19 -23.87
N GLN A 577 5.50 -32.61 -22.64
CA GLN A 577 6.60 -32.04 -21.86
C GLN A 577 7.90 -32.41 -22.58
N ALA A 578 8.70 -31.40 -22.95
CA ALA A 578 10.06 -31.68 -23.34
C ALA A 578 10.75 -32.33 -22.13
N LEU A 579 10.99 -33.65 -22.20
CA LEU A 579 11.67 -34.39 -21.14
C LEU A 579 13.05 -33.76 -20.93
N GLY A 580 13.12 -32.85 -19.97
CA GLY A 580 14.35 -32.23 -19.54
C GLY A 580 15.24 -33.30 -18.92
N VAL A 581 16.23 -33.76 -19.67
CA VAL A 581 17.49 -34.17 -19.09
C VAL A 581 18.50 -33.07 -19.39
N THR A 582 19.00 -32.49 -18.30
CA THR A 582 20.23 -31.73 -18.17
C THR A 582 21.32 -32.20 -19.14
N ASP A 583 21.93 -31.25 -19.84
CA ASP A 583 23.12 -31.41 -20.68
C ASP A 583 22.97 -32.26 -21.97
N PHE A 584 22.33 -31.68 -22.99
CA PHE A 584 22.79 -31.91 -24.36
C PHE A 584 23.43 -30.63 -24.91
N ASN A 585 24.73 -30.50 -24.65
CA ASN A 585 25.52 -29.43 -25.22
C ASN A 585 25.64 -29.66 -26.74
N ALA A 586 24.71 -29.08 -27.49
CA ALA A 586 24.65 -29.15 -28.95
C ALA A 586 25.94 -28.65 -29.61
N ASN A 587 26.89 -28.04 -28.86
CA ASN A 587 28.20 -27.64 -29.32
C ASN A 587 29.16 -28.78 -29.72
N ASN A 588 28.90 -30.04 -29.33
CA ASN A 588 29.86 -31.15 -29.51
C ASN A 588 29.73 -31.98 -30.81
N ILE A 589 28.94 -31.57 -31.80
CA ILE A 589 28.96 -32.21 -33.13
C ILE A 589 30.21 -31.78 -33.90
N PHE A 590 31.14 -32.72 -34.12
CA PHE A 590 32.36 -32.52 -34.89
C PHE A 590 32.31 -33.28 -36.22
N ILE A 591 32.67 -32.60 -37.30
CA ILE A 591 32.89 -33.20 -38.61
C ILE A 591 34.36 -33.11 -38.99
N TYR A 592 34.97 -34.23 -39.36
CA TYR A 592 36.37 -34.23 -39.78
C TYR A 592 36.71 -35.42 -40.71
N PRO A 593 37.68 -35.28 -41.63
CA PRO A 593 38.37 -34.04 -41.96
C PRO A 593 37.44 -33.05 -42.66
N ASN A 594 37.65 -31.75 -42.47
CA ASN A 594 36.98 -30.68 -43.19
C ASN A 594 38.02 -29.57 -43.45
N PRO A 595 38.53 -29.39 -44.69
CA PRO A 595 38.03 -29.97 -45.94
C PRO A 595 38.17 -31.50 -46.08
N ALA A 596 37.15 -32.14 -46.65
CA ALA A 596 37.01 -33.58 -46.83
C ALA A 596 37.24 -34.01 -48.29
N GLY A 597 37.66 -35.26 -48.51
CA GLY A 597 37.53 -35.92 -49.82
C GLY A 597 36.15 -36.54 -49.96
N ASN A 598 36.09 -37.86 -50.18
CA ASN A 598 34.80 -38.55 -50.39
C ASN A 598 34.06 -38.94 -49.09
N SER A 599 34.66 -38.74 -47.92
CA SER A 599 34.06 -39.18 -46.66
C SER A 599 34.42 -38.29 -45.47
N ILE A 600 33.53 -38.22 -44.49
CA ILE A 600 33.75 -37.55 -43.19
C ILE A 600 33.40 -38.49 -42.03
N TYR A 601 34.01 -38.24 -40.87
CA TYR A 601 33.56 -38.76 -39.59
C TYR A 601 32.70 -37.73 -38.89
N VAL A 602 31.58 -38.19 -38.36
CA VAL A 602 30.69 -37.41 -37.50
C VAL A 602 30.82 -37.94 -36.08
N LYS A 603 31.25 -37.07 -35.17
CA LYS A 603 31.33 -37.34 -33.73
C LYS A 603 30.34 -36.47 -32.95
N GLY A 604 29.86 -36.97 -31.82
CA GLY A 604 28.95 -36.26 -30.93
C GLY A 604 27.47 -36.59 -31.15
N LEU A 605 27.15 -37.71 -31.81
CA LEU A 605 25.78 -38.20 -31.93
C LEU A 605 25.45 -39.08 -30.72
N VAL A 606 24.36 -38.76 -30.02
CA VAL A 606 23.91 -39.48 -28.80
C VAL A 606 22.50 -40.06 -28.92
N ALA A 607 21.81 -39.74 -30.01
CA ALA A 607 20.44 -40.18 -30.32
C ALA A 607 20.29 -40.31 -31.85
N GLU A 608 19.19 -40.92 -32.30
CA GLU A 608 18.91 -41.03 -33.73
C GLU A 608 18.87 -39.64 -34.38
N THR A 609 19.77 -39.41 -35.32
CA THR A 609 19.98 -38.14 -36.00
C THR A 609 19.86 -38.33 -37.50
N THR A 610 18.96 -37.56 -38.10
CA THR A 610 18.88 -37.39 -39.55
C THR A 610 19.89 -36.33 -39.99
N ILE A 611 20.83 -36.71 -40.86
CA ILE A 611 21.87 -35.83 -41.40
C ILE A 611 21.53 -35.58 -42.86
N ALA A 612 21.08 -34.37 -43.19
CA ALA A 612 20.79 -33.95 -44.56
C ALA A 612 21.90 -33.06 -45.12
N VAL A 613 22.36 -33.37 -46.33
CA VAL A 613 23.35 -32.59 -47.07
C VAL A 613 22.61 -31.66 -48.02
N PHE A 614 22.91 -30.36 -47.97
CA PHE A 614 22.38 -29.33 -48.87
C PHE A 614 23.51 -28.67 -49.66
N SER A 615 23.23 -28.27 -50.90
CA SER A 615 24.09 -27.34 -51.64
C SER A 615 23.95 -25.92 -51.09
N MET A 616 24.85 -25.00 -51.49
CA MET A 616 24.76 -23.59 -51.09
C MET A 616 23.50 -22.89 -51.61
N GLU A 617 22.89 -23.41 -52.67
CA GLU A 617 21.62 -22.94 -53.23
C GLU A 617 20.39 -23.54 -52.52
N GLY A 618 20.57 -24.27 -51.41
CA GLY A 618 19.49 -24.83 -50.61
C GLY A 618 18.87 -26.13 -51.16
N ARG A 619 19.46 -26.73 -52.21
CA ARG A 619 18.98 -28.01 -52.75
C ARG A 619 19.46 -29.16 -51.87
N LYS A 620 18.54 -29.99 -51.37
CA LYS A 620 18.86 -31.24 -50.65
C LYS A 620 19.50 -32.25 -51.61
N ILE A 621 20.71 -32.70 -51.30
CA ILE A 621 21.51 -33.61 -52.14
C ILE A 621 21.42 -35.05 -51.62
N LYS A 622 21.53 -35.26 -50.30
CA LYS A 622 21.61 -36.60 -49.70
C LYS A 622 21.12 -36.58 -48.25
N THR A 623 20.72 -37.73 -47.72
CA THR A 623 20.28 -37.86 -46.33
C THR A 623 20.79 -39.17 -45.72
N PHE A 624 21.19 -39.13 -44.45
CA PHE A 624 21.62 -40.28 -43.66
C PHE A 624 20.84 -40.32 -42.35
N ARG A 625 20.64 -41.50 -41.77
CA ARG A 625 20.14 -41.68 -40.40
C ARG A 625 21.15 -42.46 -39.58
N ARG A 626 21.54 -41.92 -38.44
CA ARG A 626 22.63 -42.45 -37.59
C ARG A 626 22.30 -42.20 -36.13
N ASP A 627 22.52 -43.20 -35.30
CA ASP A 627 22.24 -43.21 -33.85
C ASP A 627 23.53 -43.12 -33.01
N ALA A 628 24.69 -43.25 -33.62
CA ALA A 628 26.00 -43.14 -32.99
C ALA A 628 27.06 -42.53 -33.93
N ASN A 629 28.23 -42.21 -33.37
CA ASN A 629 29.39 -41.73 -34.12
C ASN A 629 29.66 -42.62 -35.34
N CYS A 630 29.80 -42.02 -36.52
CA CYS A 630 29.81 -42.77 -37.77
C CYS A 630 30.74 -42.17 -38.81
N LYS A 631 31.07 -42.98 -39.82
CA LYS A 631 31.65 -42.50 -41.07
C LYS A 631 30.52 -42.31 -42.10
N LEU A 632 30.53 -41.19 -42.80
CA LEU A 632 29.63 -40.89 -43.92
C LEU A 632 30.44 -40.83 -45.21
N ASP A 633 30.08 -41.68 -46.18
CA ASP A 633 30.59 -41.61 -47.55
C ASP A 633 29.65 -40.71 -48.37
N LEU A 634 30.19 -39.55 -48.76
CA LEU A 634 29.44 -38.43 -49.31
C LEU A 634 29.29 -38.54 -50.83
N ASP A 635 30.40 -38.82 -51.52
CA ASP A 635 30.48 -38.89 -52.99
C ASP A 635 29.93 -37.61 -53.66
N LEU A 636 30.55 -36.47 -53.31
CA LEU A 636 30.15 -35.14 -53.76
C LEU A 636 31.26 -34.52 -54.62
N PRO A 637 30.94 -33.75 -55.66
CA PRO A 637 31.92 -32.93 -56.38
C PRO A 637 32.58 -31.89 -55.46
N PRO A 638 33.81 -31.42 -55.78
CA PRO A 638 34.45 -30.33 -55.05
C PRO A 638 33.55 -29.10 -54.92
N GLY A 639 33.43 -28.56 -53.71
CA GLY A 639 32.48 -27.49 -53.41
C GLY A 639 32.19 -27.29 -51.92
N ILE A 640 31.32 -26.34 -51.61
CA ILE A 640 30.85 -26.05 -50.25
C ILE A 640 29.42 -26.58 -50.09
N TYR A 641 29.15 -27.26 -48.98
CA TYR A 641 27.87 -27.85 -48.64
C TYR A 641 27.49 -27.52 -47.19
N LEU A 642 26.20 -27.64 -46.88
CA LEU A 642 25.67 -27.52 -45.52
C LEU A 642 25.17 -28.88 -45.05
N LEU A 643 25.61 -29.31 -43.88
CA LEU A 643 25.11 -30.50 -43.19
C LEU A 643 24.13 -30.07 -42.12
N HIS A 644 22.85 -30.42 -42.30
CA HIS A 644 21.80 -30.20 -41.33
C HIS A 644 21.60 -31.49 -40.53
N PHE A 645 21.75 -31.39 -39.22
CA PHE A 645 21.54 -32.46 -38.26
C PHE A 645 20.19 -32.22 -37.61
N TYR A 646 19.29 -33.18 -37.69
CA TYR A 646 17.97 -33.16 -37.06
C TYR A 646 17.88 -34.34 -36.11
N SER A 647 17.69 -34.08 -34.83
CA SER A 647 17.45 -35.13 -33.82
C SER A 647 16.40 -34.61 -32.86
N GLU A 648 15.31 -35.36 -32.73
CA GLU A 648 14.11 -34.92 -31.99
C GLU A 648 13.66 -33.53 -32.49
N ASN A 649 13.61 -32.53 -31.60
CA ASN A 649 13.19 -31.14 -31.91
C ASN A 649 14.39 -30.19 -32.13
N LYS A 650 15.61 -30.71 -32.24
CA LYS A 650 16.84 -29.90 -32.34
C LYS A 650 17.42 -29.96 -33.74
N GLN A 651 17.83 -28.80 -34.25
CA GLN A 651 18.56 -28.69 -35.51
C GLN A 651 19.93 -28.04 -35.34
N ARG A 652 20.93 -28.53 -36.09
CA ARG A 652 22.25 -27.87 -36.19
C ARG A 652 22.75 -27.90 -37.62
N VAL A 653 23.42 -26.82 -38.03
CA VAL A 653 24.04 -26.72 -39.36
C VAL A 653 25.56 -26.66 -39.23
N LYS A 654 26.27 -27.44 -40.06
CA LYS A 654 27.73 -27.37 -40.20
C LYS A 654 28.12 -27.15 -41.65
N LYS A 655 29.04 -26.23 -41.88
CA LYS A 655 29.66 -26.03 -43.20
C LYS A 655 30.65 -27.15 -43.48
N LEU A 656 30.55 -27.77 -44.65
CA LEU A 656 31.44 -28.80 -45.16
C LEU A 656 32.09 -28.33 -46.46
N VAL A 657 33.41 -28.51 -46.58
CA VAL A 657 34.17 -28.24 -47.80
C VAL A 657 34.65 -29.57 -48.37
N ILE A 658 34.35 -29.84 -49.64
CA ILE A 658 34.84 -31.00 -50.39
C ILE A 658 35.94 -30.51 -51.34
N LYS A 659 37.13 -31.12 -51.27
CA LYS A 659 38.32 -30.74 -52.06
C LYS A 659 38.51 -31.60 -53.31
#